data_AF-A0A819VHN9-F1
#
_entry.id   AF-A0A819VHN9-F1
#
_cell.length_a   1.000
_cell.length_b   1.000
_cell.length_c   1.000
_cell.angle_alpha   90.00
_cell.angle_beta   90.00
_cell.angle_gamma   90.00
#
_symmetry.space_group_name_H-M   'P 1'
#
loop_
_entity.id
_entity.type
_entity.pdbx_description
1 polymer ?
#
loop_
_entity_poly.entity_id
_entity_poly.type
_entity_poly.pdbx_seq_one_letter_code
_entity_poly.pdbx_strand_id
1 'polypeptide(L)'
;MYLLFLAILLRISKVIGSFSPDTSDFDAYGLKIAANDVLFVQAYGDGKTFLVQFAPYNYIFDSLQCSIDYDDTAHYVYSVGIGQKQTTTLNPYFYFTGEVVSSVSSGKDTSGNNGTFIGIWINKDSTTVQQYLSRRQSISCNYFAVNHLEFISSYGHQEFFVMTVEPYGQYAIGLATEFGFIYRPFLNNTMTTKAGTDIWPNNSTFNPCAADISETFTIVAGFVENSARSRVRATPTVYLIWNTNLTILSTWSYSATNNSWQSRLAYSSVNTWSSQYTMSVKINSNDPTRVLIGMPFLNTVFLFIVGNNGASLTLASSFENGQSVGYGKSITWLTSSQAAILVTTYSFNYITWYSSKVYLYTSLNDTIVPSSPSAVIPNAQQPIPSTINSKLIRIVSTPASLAILDTSGGVILILAESSGYYPSTDTSNSPVAAAMPVVSHSTKCIGGTYKPNTGVHPCILCPSGSRNPGTIAGTSCMTCSSNSFCPLGAVYEINSTLLTSISQAYAYPRLPEMDVFEDILLHNMFSLGLTGHCLVVSPIFWILILLLIFLVLLLGMASLNWFVEPEKRDRLLTIIKNIFQRTDLIGEGELWMGGLASIAIVLITVMAYAFAISYLNQYPSEKVGPSTFACDTTIRNAKFQSSLQALAVPISDEEQPMFNLLNEQNFTFYLDFINTAASCMSLSISEVTDSSTISMILLSCSDLNGTLSATVLLPQHDIKITATLNDIQLVGGVRVGLSGPSSKNDSDTLKELNFRQSFYSKSGGTFAQAATIDMVLTKVINETEPLSGSDSEFEGIWYPTFTYSLNEMFITTDTYVMSANSTSTTLTIDISETSYYIKNVQSPIAKQSEVIFRTLLFSFLCLEICAMIFLICKLLLIPIYRKVAGRYFPYSINSVEPEYEMKSNHH
;
A
#
# COMPACT_ATOMS: atom_id res chain seq x y z
N MET A 1 38.94 61.56 28.19
CA MET A 1 37.94 62.15 27.27
C MET A 1 37.31 61.09 26.35
N TYR A 2 38.08 60.25 25.64
CA TYR A 2 37.55 59.14 24.82
C TYR A 2 36.69 58.12 25.60
N LEU A 3 37.10 57.74 26.82
CA LEU A 3 36.31 56.86 27.70
C LEU A 3 35.00 57.49 28.20
N LEU A 4 34.99 58.83 28.38
CA LEU A 4 33.78 59.57 28.75
C LEU A 4 32.83 59.69 27.57
N PHE A 5 33.36 59.92 26.36
CA PHE A 5 32.60 59.96 25.12
C PHE A 5 32.03 58.59 24.75
N LEU A 6 32.78 57.50 24.98
CA LEU A 6 32.30 56.12 24.82
C LEU A 6 31.24 55.76 25.87
N ALA A 7 31.40 56.18 27.12
CA ALA A 7 30.41 55.99 28.17
C ALA A 7 29.13 56.82 27.92
N ILE A 8 29.27 58.03 27.35
CA ILE A 8 28.14 58.87 26.92
C ILE A 8 27.47 58.26 25.69
N LEU A 9 28.21 57.78 24.69
CA LEU A 9 27.64 57.07 23.53
C LEU A 9 26.94 55.77 23.91
N LEU A 10 27.50 54.99 24.85
CA LEU A 10 26.88 53.78 25.39
C LEU A 10 25.64 54.10 26.26
N ARG A 11 25.65 55.23 26.97
CA ARG A 11 24.46 55.71 27.69
C ARG A 11 23.40 56.27 26.75
N ILE A 12 23.79 56.96 25.67
CA ILE A 12 22.88 57.46 24.63
C ILE A 12 22.30 56.30 23.83
N SER A 13 23.07 55.26 23.50
CA SER A 13 22.54 54.07 22.81
C SER A 13 21.62 53.24 23.70
N LYS A 14 21.85 53.20 25.02
CA LYS A 14 20.90 52.59 25.99
C LYS A 14 19.62 53.41 26.21
N VAL A 15 19.63 54.71 25.90
CA VAL A 15 18.46 55.60 26.07
C VAL A 15 17.61 55.71 24.80
N ILE A 16 18.09 55.23 23.64
CA ILE A 16 17.40 55.35 22.33
C ILE A 16 17.18 53.96 21.68
N GLY A 17 16.97 52.92 22.49
CA GLY A 17 16.45 51.64 21.99
C GLY A 17 14.95 51.75 21.77
N SER A 18 14.51 52.33 20.66
CA SER A 18 13.10 52.36 20.27
C SER A 18 12.67 50.95 19.83
N PHE A 19 11.83 50.28 20.63
CA PHE A 19 11.17 49.04 20.20
C PHE A 19 10.25 49.35 19.01
N SER A 20 10.42 48.57 17.94
CA SER A 20 9.59 48.60 16.73
C SER A 20 9.09 47.17 16.52
N PRO A 21 7.84 46.85 16.89
CA PRO A 21 7.32 45.50 16.75
C PRO A 21 7.22 45.10 15.28
N ASP A 22 7.56 43.84 14.97
CA ASP A 22 7.15 43.21 13.72
C ASP A 22 5.68 42.78 13.84
N THR A 23 4.78 43.61 13.30
CA THR A 23 3.33 43.35 13.31
C THR A 23 2.91 42.24 12.34
N SER A 24 3.84 41.74 11.51
CA SER A 24 3.59 40.68 10.53
C SER A 24 3.96 39.28 11.04
N ASP A 25 4.78 39.19 12.10
CA ASP A 25 5.19 37.91 12.68
C ASP A 25 4.35 37.53 13.91
N PHE A 26 3.34 36.69 13.70
CA PHE A 26 2.49 36.15 14.77
C PHE A 26 3.21 35.16 15.70
N ASP A 27 4.42 34.70 15.35
CA ASP A 27 5.22 33.80 16.19
C ASP A 27 6.13 34.57 17.17
N ALA A 28 6.32 35.87 16.94
CA ALA A 28 7.23 36.71 17.71
C ALA A 28 6.65 37.25 19.03
N TYR A 29 7.56 37.50 19.99
CA TYR A 29 7.37 38.24 21.25
C TYR A 29 6.42 37.63 22.29
N GLY A 30 5.55 36.65 21.97
CA GLY A 30 4.68 36.02 22.99
C GLY A 30 3.58 35.09 22.46
N LEU A 31 2.68 34.68 23.37
CA LEU A 31 1.54 33.82 23.03
C LEU A 31 0.35 34.66 22.55
N LYS A 32 0.03 34.59 21.25
CA LYS A 32 -1.05 35.38 20.64
C LYS A 32 -2.46 34.79 20.81
N ILE A 33 -2.57 33.53 21.23
CA ILE A 33 -3.85 32.86 21.49
C ILE A 33 -3.88 32.21 22.87
N ALA A 34 -5.04 32.24 23.52
CA ALA A 34 -5.32 31.53 24.76
C ALA A 34 -6.79 31.05 24.78
N ALA A 35 -7.04 29.90 25.39
CA ALA A 35 -8.37 29.31 25.44
C ALA A 35 -8.60 28.52 26.73
N ASN A 36 -9.85 28.53 27.21
CA ASN A 36 -10.37 27.60 28.22
C ASN A 36 -11.82 27.18 27.86
N ASP A 37 -12.55 26.55 28.76
CA ASP A 37 -13.93 26.10 28.50
C ASP A 37 -14.98 27.23 28.47
N VAL A 38 -14.58 28.48 28.69
CA VAL A 38 -15.47 29.66 28.76
C VAL A 38 -15.14 30.70 27.69
N LEU A 39 -13.85 30.91 27.42
CA LEU A 39 -13.34 32.03 26.63
C LEU A 39 -12.18 31.61 25.73
N PHE A 40 -12.26 32.01 24.48
CA PHE A 40 -11.16 32.02 23.52
C PHE A 40 -10.77 33.48 23.27
N VAL A 41 -9.47 33.77 23.29
CA VAL A 41 -8.93 35.10 23.02
C VAL A 41 -7.76 34.98 22.05
N GLN A 42 -7.76 35.87 21.05
CA GLN A 42 -6.66 36.09 20.14
C GLN A 42 -6.26 37.56 20.16
N ALA A 43 -4.97 37.86 20.27
CA ALA A 43 -4.42 39.17 20.00
C ALA A 43 -4.00 39.28 18.51
N TYR A 44 -4.48 40.29 17.81
CA TYR A 44 -4.10 40.54 16.42
C TYR A 44 -2.67 41.09 16.31
N GLY A 45 -2.08 40.92 15.12
CA GLY A 45 -0.74 41.41 14.79
C GLY A 45 -0.65 42.94 14.74
N ASP A 46 -1.78 43.63 14.60
CA ASP A 46 -1.85 45.10 14.64
C ASP A 46 -1.53 45.71 16.02
N GLY A 47 -1.44 44.86 17.06
CA GLY A 47 -1.13 45.26 18.43
C GLY A 47 -2.27 45.95 19.17
N LYS A 48 -3.44 46.09 18.53
CA LYS A 48 -4.55 46.91 19.01
C LYS A 48 -5.82 46.12 19.22
N THR A 49 -6.06 45.07 18.46
CA THR A 49 -7.34 44.39 18.51
C THR A 49 -7.24 43.02 19.18
N PHE A 50 -8.21 42.71 20.04
CA PHE A 50 -8.47 41.38 20.54
C PHE A 50 -9.73 40.81 19.90
N LEU A 51 -9.64 39.59 19.39
CA LEU A 51 -10.81 38.78 19.11
C LEU A 51 -11.13 37.95 20.36
N VAL A 52 -12.35 38.09 20.85
CA VAL A 52 -12.83 37.31 21.99
C VAL A 52 -14.07 36.54 21.57
N GLN A 53 -14.07 35.24 21.84
CA GLN A 53 -15.20 34.36 21.58
C GLN A 53 -15.57 33.60 22.84
N PHE A 54 -16.86 33.60 23.18
CA PHE A 54 -17.37 32.83 24.32
C PHE A 54 -17.77 31.41 23.91
N ALA A 55 -17.58 30.47 24.82
CA ALA A 55 -18.13 29.14 24.70
C ALA A 55 -19.67 29.16 24.84
N PRO A 56 -20.42 28.24 24.19
CA PRO A 56 -19.93 27.18 23.32
C PRO A 56 -19.39 27.74 22.00
N TYR A 57 -18.18 27.34 21.63
CA TYR A 57 -17.59 27.66 20.34
C TYR A 57 -18.44 26.96 19.28
N ASN A 58 -19.19 27.74 18.49
CA ASN A 58 -20.13 27.21 17.52
C ASN A 58 -20.03 28.01 16.22
N TYR A 59 -20.01 27.31 15.10
CA TYR A 59 -19.97 27.86 13.74
C TYR A 59 -21.26 28.59 13.32
N ILE A 60 -22.36 28.46 14.08
CA ILE A 60 -23.68 29.06 13.75
C ILE A 60 -23.89 30.44 14.43
N PHE A 61 -23.15 30.73 15.51
CA PHE A 61 -23.44 31.88 16.37
C PHE A 61 -22.31 32.93 16.35
N ASP A 62 -22.29 33.77 15.31
CA ASP A 62 -21.49 35.01 15.28
C ASP A 62 -21.83 35.94 16.47
N SER A 63 -23.01 35.75 17.09
CA SER A 63 -23.50 36.51 18.23
C SER A 63 -22.67 36.37 19.51
N LEU A 64 -21.74 35.40 19.60
CA LEU A 64 -20.87 35.21 20.78
C LEU A 64 -19.43 35.67 20.57
N GLN A 65 -19.16 36.29 19.42
CA GLN A 65 -17.87 36.87 19.10
C GLN A 65 -17.91 38.37 19.31
N CYS A 66 -16.81 38.91 19.79
CA CYS A 66 -16.69 40.33 20.05
C CYS A 66 -15.25 40.75 19.70
N SER A 67 -15.12 41.78 18.86
CA SER A 67 -13.84 42.40 18.55
C SER A 67 -13.68 43.61 19.45
N ILE A 68 -12.53 43.69 20.09
CA ILE A 68 -12.24 44.65 21.13
C ILE A 68 -11.02 45.43 20.70
N ASP A 69 -11.16 46.74 20.57
CA ASP A 69 -10.01 47.61 20.34
C ASP A 69 -9.44 48.11 21.67
N TYR A 70 -8.18 47.81 21.88
CA TYR A 70 -7.31 48.49 22.83
C TYR A 70 -6.89 49.81 22.17
N ASP A 71 -7.69 50.85 22.42
CA ASP A 71 -7.62 52.18 21.80
C ASP A 71 -6.40 53.00 22.28
N ASP A 72 -5.18 52.47 22.04
CA ASP A 72 -3.95 53.19 22.32
C ASP A 72 -2.86 52.89 21.27
N THR A 73 -2.53 53.90 20.46
CA THR A 73 -1.45 53.84 19.47
C THR A 73 -0.05 53.71 20.08
N ALA A 74 0.08 53.94 21.39
CA ALA A 74 1.35 53.88 22.11
C ALA A 74 1.66 52.50 22.69
N HIS A 75 0.81 51.47 22.52
CA HIS A 75 1.03 50.15 23.11
C HIS A 75 0.94 49.03 22.06
N TYR A 76 1.78 48.01 22.21
CA TYR A 76 1.76 46.79 21.40
C TYR A 76 1.60 45.58 22.30
N VAL A 77 0.49 44.87 22.15
CA VAL A 77 0.22 43.63 22.90
C VAL A 77 0.81 42.44 22.16
N TYR A 78 1.71 41.72 22.84
CA TYR A 78 2.34 40.54 22.25
C TYR A 78 1.98 39.22 22.93
N SER A 79 1.41 39.22 24.13
CA SER A 79 0.97 37.98 24.77
C SER A 79 -0.36 38.13 25.50
N VAL A 80 -1.19 37.09 25.39
CA VAL A 80 -2.44 36.91 26.13
C VAL A 80 -2.38 35.61 26.94
N GLY A 81 -3.18 35.54 28.01
CA GLY A 81 -3.24 34.37 28.88
C GLY A 81 -4.55 34.28 29.65
N ILE A 82 -5.01 33.05 29.89
CA ILE A 82 -6.28 32.75 30.56
C ILE A 82 -6.05 31.63 31.56
N GLY A 83 -6.73 31.69 32.71
CA GLY A 83 -6.76 30.58 33.67
C GLY A 83 -7.52 29.38 33.10
N GLN A 84 -6.85 28.23 32.96
CA GLN A 84 -7.43 27.04 32.31
C GLN A 84 -8.64 26.45 33.04
N LYS A 85 -8.69 26.57 34.37
CA LYS A 85 -9.77 26.12 35.27
C LYS A 85 -10.69 27.26 35.68
N GLN A 86 -10.65 28.41 35.01
CA GLN A 86 -11.57 29.51 35.31
C GLN A 86 -13.00 29.09 34.97
N THR A 87 -13.79 28.82 36.01
CA THR A 87 -15.19 28.44 35.90
C THR A 87 -16.05 29.59 36.40
N THR A 88 -16.49 30.53 35.55
CA THR A 88 -17.50 31.50 36.02
C THR A 88 -18.56 31.83 34.97
N THR A 89 -19.81 31.66 35.40
CA THR A 89 -21.04 32.13 34.75
C THR A 89 -21.22 33.65 34.82
N LEU A 90 -20.36 34.35 35.57
CA LEU A 90 -20.33 35.81 35.75
C LEU A 90 -18.87 36.29 35.65
N ASN A 91 -18.62 37.27 34.79
CA ASN A 91 -17.36 38.00 34.63
C ASN A 91 -16.10 37.18 34.25
N PRO A 92 -16.07 36.49 33.09
CA PRO A 92 -14.82 35.95 32.56
C PRO A 92 -13.82 37.06 32.25
N TYR A 93 -12.54 36.73 32.33
CA TYR A 93 -11.44 37.69 32.19
C TYR A 93 -10.19 37.03 31.61
N PHE A 94 -9.30 37.83 31.03
CA PHE A 94 -8.02 37.39 30.52
C PHE A 94 -6.92 38.41 30.86
N TYR A 95 -5.69 37.91 30.95
CA TYR A 95 -4.50 38.73 31.12
C TYR A 95 -3.87 39.01 29.77
N PHE A 96 -3.27 40.19 29.65
CA PHE A 96 -2.52 40.58 28.47
C PHE A 96 -1.28 41.37 28.89
N THR A 97 -0.25 41.29 28.07
CA THR A 97 1.01 41.97 28.31
C THR A 97 1.61 42.42 26.99
N GLY A 98 2.29 43.55 27.06
CA GLY A 98 2.80 44.25 25.91
C GLY A 98 3.84 45.27 26.30
N GLU A 99 4.20 46.10 25.33
CA GLU A 99 5.18 47.16 25.48
C GLU A 99 4.71 48.48 24.90
N VAL A 100 5.24 49.57 25.44
CA VAL A 100 5.01 50.93 24.92
C VAL A 100 5.81 51.14 23.62
N VAL A 101 5.13 51.41 22.50
CA VAL A 101 5.73 51.66 21.17
C VAL A 101 6.12 53.13 21.01
N SER A 102 7.37 53.33 20.64
CA SER A 102 8.12 54.60 20.63
C SER A 102 7.71 55.67 19.58
N SER A 103 6.54 55.58 18.93
CA SER A 103 6.21 56.46 17.79
C SER A 103 5.81 57.91 18.14
N VAL A 104 5.65 58.24 19.43
CA VAL A 104 5.46 59.63 19.87
C VAL A 104 6.81 60.19 20.31
N SER A 105 7.18 61.35 19.77
CA SER A 105 8.50 62.03 19.82
C SER A 105 9.08 62.40 21.21
N SER A 106 8.58 61.76 22.26
CA SER A 106 9.23 61.58 23.54
C SER A 106 8.80 60.20 23.98
N GLY A 107 9.67 59.18 23.91
CA GLY A 107 9.33 57.81 24.29
C GLY A 107 8.88 57.78 25.74
N LYS A 108 7.60 58.01 25.95
CA LYS A 108 6.79 58.20 27.16
C LYS A 108 5.35 58.28 26.61
N ASP A 109 4.44 57.44 27.12
CA ASP A 109 3.02 57.75 26.99
C ASP A 109 2.75 59.19 27.53
N THR A 110 1.63 59.81 27.18
CA THR A 110 1.13 61.08 27.73
C THR A 110 1.25 61.18 29.27
N SER A 111 1.35 60.04 29.96
CA SER A 111 1.56 59.85 31.41
C SER A 111 3.02 59.72 31.88
N GLY A 112 4.00 59.58 30.98
CA GLY A 112 5.43 59.48 31.29
C GLY A 112 6.00 58.07 31.45
N ASN A 113 5.22 57.04 31.13
CA ASN A 113 5.57 55.62 31.31
C ASN A 113 6.25 55.02 30.06
N ASN A 114 7.27 54.19 30.30
CA ASN A 114 7.99 53.37 29.31
C ASN A 114 8.05 51.92 29.80
N GLY A 115 8.25 50.96 28.90
CA GLY A 115 8.59 49.57 29.24
C GLY A 115 7.44 48.58 29.09
N THR A 116 7.63 47.39 29.64
CA THR A 116 6.64 46.30 29.63
C THR A 116 5.47 46.63 30.55
N PHE A 117 4.26 46.25 30.16
CA PHE A 117 3.06 46.37 31.00
C PHE A 117 2.31 45.05 31.08
N ILE A 118 1.49 44.90 32.13
CA ILE A 118 0.50 43.82 32.26
C ILE A 118 -0.84 44.43 32.62
N GLY A 119 -1.90 43.89 32.04
CA GLY A 119 -3.26 44.25 32.41
C GLY A 119 -4.19 43.06 32.44
N ILE A 120 -5.40 43.33 32.94
CA ILE A 120 -6.52 42.39 32.96
C ILE A 120 -7.76 43.01 32.31
N TRP A 121 -8.32 42.30 31.34
CA TRP A 121 -9.62 42.61 30.74
C TRP A 121 -10.69 41.76 31.41
N ILE A 122 -11.73 42.40 31.95
CA ILE A 122 -12.83 41.72 32.64
C ILE A 122 -14.13 42.05 31.92
N ASN A 123 -14.92 41.03 31.61
CA ASN A 123 -16.31 41.23 31.23
C ASN A 123 -17.11 41.67 32.46
N LYS A 124 -17.62 42.90 32.49
CA LYS A 124 -18.45 43.43 33.59
C LYS A 124 -19.95 43.22 33.37
N ASP A 125 -20.31 42.44 32.36
CA ASP A 125 -21.70 42.14 32.08
C ASP A 125 -22.34 41.31 33.19
N SER A 126 -23.41 41.84 33.77
CA SER A 126 -24.24 41.16 34.76
C SER A 126 -25.08 40.01 34.17
N THR A 127 -25.22 39.95 32.84
CA THR A 127 -25.95 38.88 32.16
C THR A 127 -25.04 37.69 31.87
N THR A 128 -25.54 36.49 32.18
CA THR A 128 -24.75 35.27 31.99
C THR A 128 -24.70 34.90 30.51
N VAL A 129 -23.64 34.23 30.07
CA VAL A 129 -23.53 33.70 28.69
C VAL A 129 -24.74 32.83 28.33
N GLN A 130 -25.32 32.12 29.31
CA GLN A 130 -26.54 31.32 29.16
C GLN A 130 -27.79 32.17 28.83
N GLN A 131 -27.87 33.41 29.34
CA GLN A 131 -28.94 34.34 29.00
C GLN A 131 -28.79 34.86 27.56
N TYR A 132 -27.57 35.12 27.10
CA TYR A 132 -27.31 35.46 25.69
C TYR A 132 -27.71 34.32 24.74
N LEU A 133 -27.32 33.09 25.08
CA LEU A 133 -27.68 31.87 24.34
C LEU A 133 -29.19 31.66 24.27
N SER A 134 -29.90 31.78 25.39
CA SER A 134 -31.36 31.60 25.42
C SER A 134 -32.13 32.70 24.69
N ARG A 135 -31.60 33.93 24.63
CA ARG A 135 -32.22 35.08 23.95
C ARG A 135 -31.78 35.26 22.49
N ARG A 136 -30.79 34.49 22.02
CA ARG A 136 -30.12 34.68 20.71
C ARG A 136 -29.67 36.13 20.49
N GLN A 137 -29.19 36.79 21.54
CA GLN A 137 -28.71 38.17 21.48
C GLN A 137 -27.20 38.18 21.24
N SER A 138 -26.71 39.16 20.49
CA SER A 138 -25.29 39.42 20.33
C SER A 138 -24.67 39.91 21.63
N ILE A 139 -23.49 39.40 21.98
CA ILE A 139 -22.68 39.92 23.07
C ILE A 139 -22.22 41.33 22.69
N SER A 140 -22.43 42.30 23.57
CA SER A 140 -21.91 43.65 23.40
C SER A 140 -20.46 43.71 23.86
N CYS A 141 -19.53 44.11 22.98
CA CYS A 141 -18.12 44.32 23.34
C CYS A 141 -17.95 45.38 24.44
N ASN A 142 -18.91 46.30 24.59
CA ASN A 142 -18.83 47.43 25.50
C ASN A 142 -18.82 47.03 26.99
N TYR A 143 -19.19 45.79 27.32
CA TYR A 143 -19.13 45.32 28.70
C TYR A 143 -17.74 44.88 29.15
N PHE A 144 -16.84 44.64 28.20
CA PHE A 144 -15.48 44.40 28.57
C PHE A 144 -14.75 45.72 28.83
N ALA A 145 -14.02 45.75 29.94
CA ALA A 145 -13.19 46.88 30.28
C ALA A 145 -11.86 46.40 30.86
N VAL A 146 -10.79 47.15 30.58
CA VAL A 146 -9.55 47.08 31.36
C VAL A 146 -9.90 47.40 32.81
N ASN A 147 -9.67 46.46 33.73
CA ASN A 147 -9.94 46.70 35.13
C ASN A 147 -8.72 47.28 35.85
N HIS A 148 -7.54 46.77 35.52
CA HIS A 148 -6.26 47.20 36.09
C HIS A 148 -5.15 47.09 35.02
N LEU A 149 -4.22 48.04 35.04
CA LEU A 149 -3.05 48.10 34.17
C LEU A 149 -1.84 48.53 35.03
N GLU A 150 -0.77 47.73 34.99
CA GLU A 150 0.46 47.97 35.75
C GLU A 150 1.66 48.05 34.80
N PHE A 151 2.55 49.02 35.05
CA PHE A 151 3.72 49.29 34.22
C PHE A 151 5.01 48.91 34.93
N ILE A 152 5.91 48.27 34.20
CA ILE A 152 7.25 47.89 34.65
C ILE A 152 8.26 48.78 33.94
N SER A 153 8.43 50.00 34.42
CA SER A 153 9.25 51.03 33.77
C SER A 153 10.74 50.99 34.08
N SER A 154 11.15 50.11 35.01
CA SER A 154 12.54 49.95 35.42
C SER A 154 13.40 49.15 34.44
N TYR A 155 12.80 48.45 33.47
CA TYR A 155 13.48 47.56 32.52
C TYR A 155 13.14 47.92 31.08
N GLY A 156 14.09 47.69 30.16
CA GLY A 156 13.88 47.89 28.73
C GLY A 156 13.22 46.69 28.05
N HIS A 157 13.01 46.79 26.73
CA HIS A 157 12.49 45.70 25.90
C HIS A 157 13.27 44.39 26.13
N GLN A 158 12.55 43.28 26.26
CA GLN A 158 13.12 41.95 26.39
C GLN A 158 12.67 41.09 25.21
N GLU A 159 13.64 40.63 24.39
CA GLU A 159 13.38 39.75 23.25
C GLU A 159 12.76 38.40 23.69
N PHE A 160 13.11 37.94 24.89
CA PHE A 160 12.63 36.70 25.48
C PHE A 160 11.82 37.01 26.73
N PHE A 161 10.51 36.99 26.57
CA PHE A 161 9.55 37.21 27.63
C PHE A 161 8.44 36.16 27.55
N VAL A 162 8.07 35.59 28.69
CA VAL A 162 6.95 34.65 28.80
C VAL A 162 6.00 35.07 29.90
N MET A 163 4.70 35.00 29.63
CA MET A 163 3.64 35.18 30.60
C MET A 163 2.86 33.88 30.73
N THR A 164 2.54 33.52 31.97
CA THR A 164 1.68 32.39 32.29
C THR A 164 0.68 32.77 33.36
N VAL A 165 -0.50 32.15 33.35
CA VAL A 165 -1.63 32.51 34.20
C VAL A 165 -2.03 31.30 35.03
N GLU A 166 -2.10 31.50 36.35
CA GLU A 166 -2.47 30.45 37.31
C GLU A 166 -3.79 29.77 36.87
N PRO A 167 -3.95 28.44 37.06
CA PRO A 167 -5.11 27.71 36.54
C PRO A 167 -6.48 28.34 36.83
N TYR A 168 -6.73 28.89 38.02
CA TYR A 168 -7.98 29.58 38.35
C TYR A 168 -8.03 31.06 37.98
N GLY A 169 -6.96 31.61 37.40
CA GLY A 169 -6.86 32.99 36.94
C GLY A 169 -6.56 33.99 38.07
N GLN A 170 -6.19 33.55 39.27
CA GLN A 170 -6.04 34.44 40.42
C GLN A 170 -4.85 35.40 40.31
N TYR A 171 -3.81 34.98 39.60
CA TYR A 171 -2.62 35.77 39.35
C TYR A 171 -1.92 35.34 38.06
N ALA A 172 -1.05 36.21 37.55
CA ALA A 172 -0.17 35.94 36.42
C ALA A 172 1.29 36.05 36.84
N ILE A 173 2.15 35.25 36.22
CA ILE A 173 3.61 35.32 36.36
C ILE A 173 4.21 35.71 35.02
N GLY A 174 5.06 36.74 35.02
CA GLY A 174 5.91 37.11 33.89
C GLY A 174 7.37 36.81 34.19
N LEU A 175 8.07 36.21 33.24
CA LEU A 175 9.49 35.88 33.35
C LEU A 175 10.24 36.40 32.13
N ALA A 176 11.33 37.11 32.38
CA ALA A 176 12.25 37.63 31.38
C ALA A 176 13.70 37.41 31.82
N THR A 177 14.65 37.77 30.96
CA THR A 177 16.08 37.68 31.26
C THR A 177 16.45 38.61 32.43
N GLU A 178 16.04 39.88 32.39
CA GLU A 178 16.42 40.87 33.39
C GLU A 178 15.50 40.95 34.62
N PHE A 179 14.28 40.41 34.56
CA PHE A 179 13.32 40.50 35.66
C PHE A 179 12.25 39.40 35.62
N GLY A 180 11.53 39.24 36.72
CA GLY A 180 10.28 38.48 36.76
C GLY A 180 9.29 39.12 37.73
N PHE A 181 8.00 38.82 37.58
CA PHE A 181 6.97 39.37 38.43
C PHE A 181 5.83 38.39 38.73
N ILE A 182 5.12 38.65 39.82
CA ILE A 182 3.82 38.05 40.13
C ILE A 182 2.79 39.17 40.23
N TYR A 183 1.74 39.10 39.42
CA TYR A 183 0.69 40.10 39.35
C TYR A 183 -0.63 39.56 39.92
N ARG A 184 -1.15 40.19 40.97
CA ARG A 184 -2.35 39.78 41.72
C ARG A 184 -3.41 40.88 41.69
N PRO A 185 -4.27 40.94 40.65
CA PRO A 185 -5.24 42.03 40.49
C PRO A 185 -6.33 42.03 41.57
N PHE A 186 -6.84 40.86 41.98
CA PHE A 186 -8.05 40.76 42.82
C PHE A 186 -7.80 40.92 44.33
N LEU A 187 -6.61 40.53 44.81
CA LEU A 187 -6.33 40.43 46.24
C LEU A 187 -5.93 41.76 46.88
N ASN A 188 -5.43 42.73 46.08
CA ASN A 188 -5.11 44.13 46.45
C ASN A 188 -4.55 44.94 45.26
N ASN A 189 -4.71 44.47 44.01
CA ASN A 189 -3.96 44.95 42.83
C ASN A 189 -2.46 45.11 43.11
N THR A 190 -1.80 44.01 43.50
CA THR A 190 -0.38 44.02 43.89
C THR A 190 0.49 43.39 42.81
N MET A 191 1.59 44.04 42.47
CA MET A 191 2.64 43.50 41.62
C MET A 191 3.93 43.35 42.43
N THR A 192 4.46 42.13 42.51
CA THR A 192 5.78 41.87 43.11
C THR A 192 6.80 41.58 42.02
N THR A 193 7.83 42.42 41.91
CA THR A 193 8.90 42.29 40.91
C THR A 193 10.20 41.82 41.57
N LYS A 194 10.95 40.97 40.88
CA LYS A 194 12.31 40.55 41.24
C LYS A 194 13.26 40.78 40.07
N ALA A 195 14.50 41.15 40.37
CA ALA A 195 15.54 41.21 39.35
C ALA A 195 15.90 39.79 38.89
N GLY A 196 16.27 39.63 37.62
CA GLY A 196 16.65 38.34 37.05
C GLY A 196 17.83 37.70 37.78
N THR A 197 18.76 38.51 38.31
CA THR A 197 19.87 38.04 39.15
C THR A 197 19.44 37.38 40.47
N ASP A 198 18.22 37.68 40.94
CA ASP A 198 17.65 37.11 42.17
C ASP A 198 16.79 35.86 41.88
N ILE A 199 16.49 35.60 40.61
CA ILE A 199 15.68 34.46 40.14
C ILE A 199 16.60 33.38 39.58
N TRP A 200 17.48 33.75 38.65
CA TRP A 200 18.33 32.82 37.89
C TRP A 200 19.62 32.48 38.65
N PRO A 201 20.06 31.22 38.66
CA PRO A 201 21.17 30.79 39.51
C PRO A 201 22.52 31.24 38.96
N ASN A 202 23.52 31.39 39.84
CA ASN A 202 24.93 31.59 39.50
C ASN A 202 25.25 32.80 38.58
N ASN A 203 24.46 33.88 38.64
CA ASN A 203 24.56 35.03 37.72
C ASN A 203 24.51 34.62 36.23
N SER A 204 23.84 33.50 35.92
CA SER A 204 23.65 33.08 34.54
C SER A 204 22.61 33.96 33.85
N THR A 205 22.84 34.30 32.58
CA THR A 205 21.84 34.92 31.72
C THR A 205 20.95 33.82 31.16
N PHE A 206 19.72 33.75 31.67
CA PHE A 206 18.70 32.81 31.20
C PHE A 206 17.66 33.53 30.35
N ASN A 207 17.46 33.06 29.13
CA ASN A 207 16.48 33.58 28.18
C ASN A 207 15.25 32.67 28.18
N PRO A 208 14.13 33.05 28.84
CA PRO A 208 12.95 32.20 28.94
C PRO A 208 12.17 32.18 27.61
N CYS A 209 11.89 30.98 27.09
CA CYS A 209 11.24 30.81 25.78
C CYS A 209 9.82 30.26 25.88
N ALA A 210 9.52 29.48 26.92
CA ALA A 210 8.18 28.98 27.20
C ALA A 210 7.99 28.72 28.70
N ALA A 211 6.76 28.92 29.19
CA ALA A 211 6.40 28.59 30.56
C ALA A 211 4.95 28.10 30.67
N ASP A 212 4.69 27.25 31.65
CA ASP A 212 3.35 26.87 32.07
C ASP A 212 3.30 26.72 33.58
N ILE A 213 2.12 26.94 34.16
CA ILE A 213 1.95 27.11 35.61
C ILE A 213 0.88 26.15 36.16
N SER A 214 1.20 25.55 37.31
CA SER A 214 0.26 24.81 38.16
C SER A 214 -0.18 25.69 39.33
N GLU A 215 -0.99 25.15 40.24
CA GLU A 215 -1.42 25.87 41.43
C GLU A 215 -0.24 26.25 42.36
N THR A 216 0.84 25.46 42.36
CA THR A 216 1.95 25.59 43.33
C THR A 216 3.30 25.91 42.69
N PHE A 217 3.53 25.51 41.44
CA PHE A 217 4.81 25.67 40.76
C PHE A 217 4.65 26.12 39.30
N THR A 218 5.73 26.62 38.72
CA THR A 218 5.86 27.01 37.32
C THR A 218 7.01 26.23 36.71
N ILE A 219 6.81 25.71 35.50
CA ILE A 219 7.88 25.15 34.68
C ILE A 219 8.23 26.19 33.64
N VAL A 220 9.52 26.54 33.53
CA VAL A 220 10.04 27.42 32.48
C VAL A 220 11.15 26.71 31.71
N ALA A 221 11.09 26.77 30.39
CA ALA A 221 12.10 26.27 29.48
C ALA A 221 12.70 27.43 28.68
N GLY A 222 14.01 27.39 28.49
CA GLY A 222 14.73 28.45 27.81
C GLY A 222 16.21 28.09 27.63
N PHE A 223 17.04 29.11 27.43
CA PHE A 223 18.47 28.94 27.21
C PHE A 223 19.29 29.64 28.28
N VAL A 224 20.30 28.95 28.81
CA VAL A 224 21.39 29.58 29.55
C VAL A 224 22.50 29.93 28.56
N GLU A 225 22.91 31.19 28.51
CA GLU A 225 24.01 31.60 27.65
C GLU A 225 25.34 31.12 28.22
N ASN A 226 26.15 30.50 27.35
CA ASN A 226 27.50 30.08 27.68
C ASN A 226 28.50 31.18 27.34
N SER A 227 29.74 31.03 27.84
CA SER A 227 30.81 31.98 27.52
C SER A 227 30.99 32.16 26.00
N ALA A 228 31.33 33.36 25.56
CA ALA A 228 31.53 33.68 24.13
C ALA A 228 32.58 32.82 23.41
N ARG A 229 33.45 32.13 24.17
CA ARG A 229 34.48 31.20 23.66
C ARG A 229 34.02 29.74 23.60
N SER A 230 32.83 29.43 24.11
CA SER A 230 32.25 28.09 24.06
C SER A 230 31.86 27.73 22.62
N ARG A 231 32.02 26.45 22.26
CA ARG A 231 31.53 25.91 20.98
C ARG A 231 30.00 25.79 20.94
N VAL A 232 29.35 25.65 22.09
CA VAL A 232 27.89 25.70 22.23
C VAL A 232 27.58 27.02 22.91
N ARG A 233 26.92 27.97 22.23
CA ARG A 233 26.67 29.31 22.78
C ARG A 233 25.50 29.36 23.74
N ALA A 234 24.59 28.39 23.65
CA ALA A 234 23.37 28.32 24.43
C ALA A 234 23.12 26.90 24.92
N THR A 235 22.87 26.73 26.22
CA THR A 235 22.49 25.44 26.79
C THR A 235 20.97 25.44 27.04
N PRO A 236 20.20 24.52 26.44
CA PRO A 236 18.78 24.39 26.76
C PRO A 236 18.62 23.94 28.21
N THR A 237 17.82 24.68 28.96
CA THR A 237 17.64 24.49 30.40
C THR A 237 16.17 24.61 30.77
N VAL A 238 15.74 23.76 31.68
CA VAL A 238 14.40 23.74 32.27
C VAL A 238 14.53 23.99 33.76
N TYR A 239 13.77 24.96 34.27
CA TYR A 239 13.65 25.25 35.69
C TYR A 239 12.25 24.93 36.20
N LEU A 240 12.20 24.33 37.38
CA LEU A 240 11.00 24.21 38.21
C LEU A 240 11.06 25.32 39.27
N ILE A 241 10.05 26.19 39.30
CA ILE A 241 10.01 27.40 40.11
C ILE A 241 8.81 27.34 41.07
N TRP A 242 9.01 27.75 42.31
CA TRP A 242 7.94 27.90 43.29
C TRP A 242 7.17 29.22 43.08
N ASN A 243 5.83 29.15 42.96
CA ASN A 243 5.02 30.31 42.52
C ASN A 243 4.98 31.47 43.52
N THR A 244 5.16 31.23 44.82
CA THR A 244 4.98 32.30 45.83
C THR A 244 6.06 33.37 45.81
N ASN A 245 7.29 33.01 45.42
CA ASN A 245 8.46 33.87 45.52
C ASN A 245 9.43 33.72 44.34
N LEU A 246 9.07 32.97 43.30
CA LEU A 246 9.91 32.71 42.13
C LEU A 246 11.26 32.03 42.46
N THR A 247 11.33 31.18 43.49
CA THR A 247 12.57 30.42 43.79
C THR A 247 12.68 29.15 42.97
N ILE A 248 13.85 28.88 42.42
CA ILE A 248 14.15 27.63 41.69
C ILE A 248 14.26 26.46 42.67
N LEU A 249 13.53 25.39 42.38
CA LEU A 249 13.49 24.15 43.15
C LEU A 249 14.32 23.04 42.51
N SER A 250 14.26 22.96 41.17
CA SER A 250 14.94 21.92 40.40
C SER A 250 15.37 22.46 39.05
N THR A 251 16.40 21.84 38.47
CA THR A 251 16.98 22.24 37.19
C THR A 251 17.33 21.00 36.38
N TRP A 252 17.03 21.04 35.10
CA TRP A 252 17.51 20.09 34.11
C TRP A 252 18.14 20.85 32.95
N SER A 253 19.23 20.33 32.37
CA SER A 253 19.89 20.96 31.23
C SER A 253 20.36 19.91 30.25
N TYR A 254 20.24 20.22 28.95
CA TYR A 254 20.66 19.33 27.88
C TYR A 254 22.03 19.73 27.34
N SER A 255 22.99 18.81 27.39
CA SER A 255 24.30 19.00 26.78
C SER A 255 24.35 18.32 25.42
N ALA A 256 24.29 19.09 24.34
CA ALA A 256 24.42 18.56 22.99
C ALA A 256 25.80 17.91 22.79
N THR A 257 25.83 16.76 22.12
CA THR A 257 27.09 16.10 21.73
C THR A 257 27.90 16.98 20.80
N ASN A 258 29.20 17.11 21.07
CA ASN A 258 30.09 17.96 20.26
C ASN A 258 30.08 17.52 18.79
N ASN A 259 30.01 18.50 17.87
CA ASN A 259 29.96 18.33 16.41
C ASN A 259 28.66 17.72 15.84
N SER A 260 27.65 17.47 16.67
CA SER A 260 26.31 17.10 16.19
C SER A 260 25.64 18.28 15.48
N TRP A 261 24.64 18.03 14.64
CA TRP A 261 23.88 19.10 13.99
C TRP A 261 23.14 19.96 15.04
N GLN A 262 22.72 19.36 16.16
CA GLN A 262 22.13 20.06 17.31
C GLN A 262 23.12 21.08 17.91
N SER A 263 24.41 20.73 18.01
CA SER A 263 25.44 21.64 18.51
C SER A 263 25.69 22.85 17.57
N ARG A 264 25.44 22.69 16.25
CA ARG A 264 25.57 23.78 15.27
C ARG A 264 24.40 24.76 15.32
N LEU A 265 23.19 24.26 15.60
CA LEU A 265 22.00 25.10 15.78
C LEU A 265 22.05 25.91 17.08
N ALA A 266 22.75 25.42 18.11
CA ALA A 266 23.03 26.17 19.32
C ALA A 266 24.17 27.21 19.18
N TYR A 267 24.61 27.51 17.95
CA TYR A 267 25.70 28.46 17.64
C TYR A 267 25.23 29.87 17.27
N SER A 268 23.94 30.05 16.97
CA SER A 268 23.34 31.34 16.63
C SER A 268 23.27 32.27 17.86
N SER A 269 23.15 33.57 17.61
CA SER A 269 23.05 34.59 18.65
C SER A 269 21.67 34.54 19.34
N VAL A 270 21.62 34.12 20.60
CA VAL A 270 20.39 34.06 21.44
C VAL A 270 19.95 35.47 21.91
N ASN A 271 20.51 36.53 21.32
CA ASN A 271 20.24 37.89 21.75
C ASN A 271 19.11 38.55 20.93
N THR A 272 18.62 37.86 19.90
CA THR A 272 17.55 38.32 19.00
C THR A 272 16.57 37.18 18.77
N TRP A 273 15.28 37.49 18.74
CA TRP A 273 14.25 36.50 18.45
C TRP A 273 14.51 35.76 17.12
N SER A 274 14.24 34.45 17.13
CA SER A 274 14.22 33.61 15.93
C SER A 274 13.39 32.36 16.20
N SER A 275 12.66 31.90 15.18
CA SER A 275 11.81 30.71 15.25
C SER A 275 12.56 29.43 15.69
N GLN A 276 13.87 29.36 15.49
CA GLN A 276 14.71 28.24 15.95
C GLN A 276 14.80 28.12 17.48
N TYR A 277 14.57 29.22 18.21
CA TYR A 277 14.61 29.27 19.68
C TYR A 277 13.24 29.10 20.32
N THR A 278 12.20 28.89 19.52
CA THR A 278 10.87 28.55 20.04
C THR A 278 10.98 27.31 20.92
N MET A 279 10.31 27.34 22.06
CA MET A 279 10.08 26.17 22.89
C MET A 279 8.59 26.12 23.24
N SER A 280 8.16 25.01 23.79
CA SER A 280 6.82 24.88 24.34
C SER A 280 6.85 24.07 25.63
N VAL A 281 5.99 24.45 26.57
CA VAL A 281 5.84 23.78 27.87
C VAL A 281 4.36 23.62 28.10
N LYS A 282 3.93 22.41 28.50
CA LYS A 282 2.57 22.19 28.94
C LYS A 282 2.50 21.21 30.11
N ILE A 283 1.96 21.68 31.22
CA ILE A 283 1.58 20.88 32.39
C ILE A 283 0.22 20.26 32.10
N ASN A 284 0.06 18.98 32.40
CA ASN A 284 -1.21 18.29 32.23
C ASN A 284 -2.20 18.77 33.30
N SER A 285 -3.33 19.36 32.87
CA SER A 285 -4.34 19.91 33.77
C SER A 285 -5.04 18.85 34.62
N ASN A 286 -5.14 17.62 34.13
CA ASN A 286 -5.76 16.49 34.82
C ASN A 286 -4.78 15.76 35.75
N ASP A 287 -3.50 15.77 35.41
CA ASP A 287 -2.41 15.17 36.20
C ASP A 287 -1.19 16.10 36.22
N PRO A 288 -1.13 17.09 37.14
CA PRO A 288 -0.09 18.10 37.14
C PRO A 288 1.32 17.54 37.41
N THR A 289 1.45 16.25 37.73
CA THR A 289 2.76 15.60 37.84
C THR A 289 3.42 15.41 36.48
N ARG A 290 2.67 15.44 35.37
CA ARG A 290 3.19 15.22 34.02
C ARG A 290 3.35 16.52 33.26
N VAL A 291 4.53 16.71 32.68
CA VAL A 291 4.88 17.91 31.93
C VAL A 291 5.50 17.53 30.59
N LEU A 292 4.97 18.07 29.50
CA LEU A 292 5.61 17.99 28.18
C LEU A 292 6.41 19.25 27.93
N ILE A 293 7.60 19.08 27.36
CA ILE A 293 8.47 20.18 26.94
C ILE A 293 8.98 19.91 25.53
N GLY A 294 8.63 20.78 24.59
CA GLY A 294 9.01 20.68 23.18
C GLY A 294 10.20 21.57 22.87
N MET A 295 11.23 20.98 22.26
CA MET A 295 12.46 21.65 21.85
C MET A 295 12.67 21.41 20.34
N PRO A 296 12.07 22.23 19.45
CA PRO A 296 12.06 22.02 18.01
C PRO A 296 13.46 21.92 17.39
N PHE A 297 14.45 22.65 17.89
CA PHE A 297 15.84 22.61 17.41
C PHE A 297 16.61 21.35 17.81
N LEU A 298 16.20 20.66 18.89
CA LEU A 298 16.64 19.30 19.17
C LEU A 298 15.81 18.28 18.39
N ASN A 299 14.68 18.74 17.87
CA ASN A 299 13.67 17.92 17.21
C ASN A 299 13.13 16.83 18.15
N THR A 300 12.94 17.24 19.41
CA THR A 300 12.60 16.36 20.53
C THR A 300 11.51 16.97 21.40
N VAL A 301 10.57 16.15 21.85
CA VAL A 301 9.64 16.49 22.95
C VAL A 301 9.98 15.61 24.14
N PHE A 302 10.14 16.20 25.31
CA PHE A 302 10.49 15.52 26.56
C PHE A 302 9.26 15.40 27.44
N LEU A 303 9.07 14.24 28.06
CA LEU A 303 8.11 14.01 29.14
C LEU A 303 8.86 14.02 30.47
N PHE A 304 8.51 14.99 31.31
CA PHE A 304 9.01 15.11 32.68
C PHE A 304 7.94 14.72 33.69
N ILE A 305 8.40 14.18 34.81
CA ILE A 305 7.60 13.92 36.00
C ILE A 305 8.06 14.86 37.11
N VAL A 306 7.11 15.58 37.68
CA VAL A 306 7.29 16.40 38.87
C VAL A 306 6.98 15.54 40.08
N GLY A 307 7.92 15.46 41.04
CA GLY A 307 7.75 14.65 42.24
C GLY A 307 6.54 15.12 43.07
N ASN A 308 5.93 14.20 43.84
CA ASN A 308 4.69 14.45 44.60
C ASN A 308 4.75 15.68 45.53
N ASN A 309 5.94 16.09 45.97
CA ASN A 309 6.13 17.27 46.82
C ASN A 309 6.34 18.58 46.03
N GLY A 310 6.25 18.54 44.69
CA GLY A 310 6.47 19.69 43.80
C GLY A 310 7.90 20.20 43.76
N ALA A 311 8.88 19.44 44.26
CA ALA A 311 10.24 19.92 44.51
C ALA A 311 11.32 19.35 43.56
N SER A 312 11.00 18.30 42.80
CA SER A 312 11.96 17.63 41.91
C SER A 312 11.39 17.48 40.51
N LEU A 313 12.24 17.68 39.51
CA LEU A 313 11.92 17.47 38.09
C LEU A 313 12.77 16.31 37.56
N THR A 314 12.14 15.23 37.10
CA THR A 314 12.82 14.04 36.56
C THR A 314 12.40 13.78 35.12
N LEU A 315 13.36 13.58 34.22
CA LEU A 315 13.08 13.17 32.85
C LEU A 315 12.59 11.71 32.83
N ALA A 316 11.39 11.47 32.33
CA ALA A 316 10.84 10.11 32.19
C ALA A 316 11.10 9.53 30.80
N SER A 317 10.83 10.29 29.74
CA SER A 317 11.06 9.84 28.36
C SER A 317 11.27 11.00 27.39
N SER A 318 11.79 10.71 26.20
CA SER A 318 12.01 11.68 25.12
C SER A 318 11.53 11.12 23.78
N PHE A 319 10.93 11.97 22.95
CA PHE A 319 10.33 11.64 21.67
C PHE A 319 11.09 12.39 20.58
N GLU A 320 11.84 11.66 19.75
CA GLU A 320 12.53 12.23 18.60
C GLU A 320 11.78 11.87 17.33
N ASN A 321 11.61 12.84 16.43
CA ASN A 321 11.02 12.59 15.12
C ASN A 321 12.16 12.44 14.10
N GLY A 322 12.52 11.24 13.65
CA GLY A 322 13.70 11.01 12.79
C GLY A 322 13.73 11.77 11.43
N GLN A 323 12.72 12.58 11.11
CA GLN A 323 12.62 13.38 9.89
C GLN A 323 12.67 14.89 10.18
N SER A 324 13.62 15.60 9.55
CA SER A 324 13.76 17.08 9.57
C SER A 324 13.90 17.71 10.96
N VAL A 325 13.92 19.05 11.06
CA VAL A 325 13.99 19.78 12.35
C VAL A 325 12.70 20.57 12.57
N GLY A 326 12.17 20.57 13.80
CA GLY A 326 11.01 21.36 14.22
C GLY A 326 9.88 20.60 14.92
N TYR A 327 10.14 19.39 15.41
CA TYR A 327 9.21 18.62 16.25
C TYR A 327 9.08 19.21 17.66
N GLY A 328 7.86 19.56 18.07
CA GLY A 328 7.59 20.15 19.39
C GLY A 328 7.56 21.68 19.43
N LYS A 329 7.32 22.34 18.29
CA LYS A 329 7.20 23.82 18.22
C LYS A 329 6.11 24.34 19.17
N SER A 330 4.99 23.63 19.27
CA SER A 330 3.92 23.89 20.21
C SER A 330 3.34 22.55 20.66
N ILE A 331 2.96 22.43 21.93
CA ILE A 331 2.44 21.19 22.51
C ILE A 331 1.26 21.51 23.41
N THR A 332 0.30 20.58 23.49
CA THR A 332 -0.81 20.72 24.44
C THR A 332 -1.41 19.36 24.79
N TRP A 333 -2.01 19.27 25.98
CA TRP A 333 -2.71 18.06 26.45
C TRP A 333 -4.18 18.11 26.04
N LEU A 334 -4.67 17.06 25.39
CA LEU A 334 -6.09 16.91 25.06
C LEU A 334 -6.86 16.27 26.22
N THR A 335 -6.27 15.25 26.84
CA THR A 335 -6.80 14.57 28.03
C THR A 335 -5.63 14.15 28.93
N SER A 336 -5.88 13.35 29.98
CA SER A 336 -4.83 12.86 30.89
C SER A 336 -3.75 12.01 30.19
N SER A 337 -4.06 11.33 29.09
CA SER A 337 -3.14 10.44 28.36
C SER A 337 -2.97 10.79 26.88
N GLN A 338 -3.59 11.88 26.42
CA GLN A 338 -3.57 12.29 25.01
C GLN A 338 -2.95 13.67 24.86
N ALA A 339 -2.09 13.83 23.85
CA ALA A 339 -1.48 15.12 23.54
C ALA A 339 -1.49 15.41 22.04
N ALA A 340 -1.45 16.69 21.71
CA ALA A 340 -1.23 17.20 20.39
C ALA A 340 0.15 17.88 20.34
N ILE A 341 0.92 17.58 19.30
CA ILE A 341 2.27 18.10 19.08
C ILE A 341 2.32 18.74 17.70
N LEU A 342 2.62 20.03 17.65
CA LEU A 342 2.87 20.74 16.40
C LEU A 342 4.28 20.42 15.90
N VAL A 343 4.32 19.87 14.70
CA VAL A 343 5.53 19.50 13.97
C VAL A 343 5.67 20.45 12.80
N THR A 344 6.79 21.17 12.75
CA THR A 344 7.13 21.99 11.60
C THR A 344 8.38 21.42 10.94
N THR A 345 8.40 21.30 9.62
CA THR A 345 9.56 20.82 8.88
C THR A 345 10.31 22.02 8.32
N TYR A 346 11.49 22.30 8.86
CA TYR A 346 12.41 23.30 8.33
C TYR A 346 13.61 22.67 7.59
N SER A 347 14.29 23.46 6.77
CA SER A 347 15.65 23.18 6.35
C SER A 347 16.61 23.19 7.55
N PHE A 348 17.73 22.49 7.47
CA PHE A 348 18.71 22.40 8.56
C PHE A 348 19.26 23.74 9.05
N ASN A 349 19.17 24.80 8.24
CA ASN A 349 19.58 26.16 8.61
C ASN A 349 18.40 27.03 9.10
N TYR A 350 17.21 26.47 9.29
CA TYR A 350 15.99 27.19 9.71
C TYR A 350 15.53 28.32 8.79
N ILE A 351 15.97 28.32 7.52
CA ILE A 351 15.61 29.36 6.54
C ILE A 351 14.33 28.99 5.78
N THR A 352 14.22 27.75 5.33
CA THR A 352 13.11 27.30 4.48
C THR A 352 12.12 26.50 5.31
N TRP A 353 10.85 26.93 5.31
CA TRP A 353 9.74 26.22 5.94
C TRP A 353 9.03 25.36 4.89
N TYR A 354 9.11 24.03 5.01
CA TYR A 354 8.53 23.07 4.07
C TYR A 354 7.08 22.69 4.38
N SER A 355 6.75 22.36 5.64
CA SER A 355 5.39 21.97 6.01
C SER A 355 5.11 22.12 7.51
N SER A 356 3.84 22.15 7.90
CA SER A 356 3.41 22.04 9.30
C SER A 356 2.28 21.03 9.44
N LYS A 357 2.34 20.23 10.51
CA LYS A 357 1.38 19.20 10.84
C LYS A 357 1.18 19.12 12.35
N VAL A 358 -0.03 18.82 12.81
CA VAL A 358 -0.32 18.53 14.22
C VAL A 358 -0.46 17.03 14.38
N TYR A 359 0.42 16.44 15.19
CA TYR A 359 0.43 15.00 15.49
C TYR A 359 -0.36 14.76 16.77
N LEU A 360 -1.32 13.83 16.71
CA LEU A 360 -2.15 13.45 17.85
C LEU A 360 -1.68 12.10 18.40
N TYR A 361 -1.39 12.05 19.69
CA TYR A 361 -0.99 10.84 20.40
C TYR A 361 -2.09 10.43 21.38
N THR A 362 -2.57 9.18 21.29
CA THR A 362 -3.72 8.72 22.08
C THR A 362 -3.37 7.92 23.33
N SER A 363 -2.09 7.54 23.52
CA SER A 363 -1.62 6.69 24.63
C SER A 363 -0.23 7.09 25.09
N LEU A 364 -0.11 8.19 25.84
CA LEU A 364 1.12 8.63 26.50
C LEU A 364 1.18 8.05 27.91
N ASN A 365 2.01 7.02 28.10
CA ASN A 365 2.31 6.43 29.40
C ASN A 365 3.69 6.87 29.91
N ASP A 366 3.93 6.72 31.22
CA ASP A 366 5.15 7.20 31.89
C ASP A 366 6.44 6.51 31.41
N THR A 367 6.33 5.36 30.75
CA THR A 367 7.47 4.49 30.41
C THR A 367 7.66 4.20 28.93
N ILE A 368 6.61 4.28 28.12
CA ILE A 368 6.64 3.93 26.69
C ILE A 368 5.73 4.88 25.93
N VAL A 369 6.25 5.48 24.86
CA VAL A 369 5.48 6.33 23.95
C VAL A 369 5.45 5.73 22.55
N PRO A 370 4.31 5.79 21.85
CA PRO A 370 4.19 5.26 20.50
C PRO A 370 5.21 5.89 19.54
N SER A 371 5.80 5.07 18.68
CA SER A 371 6.72 5.51 17.63
C SER A 371 6.03 6.30 16.51
N SER A 372 4.71 6.15 16.37
CA SER A 372 3.88 6.81 15.35
C SER A 372 2.73 7.59 16.00
N PRO A 373 2.31 8.72 15.41
CA PRO A 373 1.09 9.41 15.84
C PRO A 373 -0.14 8.56 15.50
N SER A 374 -1.20 8.70 16.30
CA SER A 374 -2.49 8.03 16.03
C SER A 374 -3.31 8.73 14.94
N ALA A 375 -3.09 10.03 14.76
CA ALA A 375 -3.69 10.83 13.72
C ALA A 375 -2.84 12.08 13.43
N VAL A 376 -3.00 12.66 12.25
CA VAL A 376 -2.27 13.84 11.78
C VAL A 376 -3.25 14.85 11.22
N ILE A 377 -3.08 16.13 11.52
CA ILE A 377 -3.83 17.25 10.95
C ILE A 377 -2.85 18.14 10.16
N PRO A 378 -3.15 18.54 8.92
CA PRO A 378 -4.37 18.22 8.18
C PRO A 378 -4.42 16.76 7.70
N ASN A 379 -5.63 16.31 7.38
CA ASN A 379 -5.91 15.03 6.70
C ASN A 379 -7.19 15.19 5.85
N ALA A 380 -7.58 14.15 5.10
CA ALA A 380 -8.76 14.16 4.23
C ALA A 380 -10.09 14.51 4.95
N GLN A 381 -10.21 14.22 6.25
CA GLN A 381 -11.39 14.57 7.08
C GLN A 381 -11.25 15.95 7.75
N GLN A 382 -10.03 16.46 7.91
CA GLN A 382 -9.73 17.72 8.58
C GLN A 382 -8.74 18.53 7.72
N PRO A 383 -9.14 18.98 6.52
CA PRO A 383 -8.27 19.75 5.63
C PRO A 383 -8.01 21.14 6.20
N ILE A 384 -6.90 21.77 5.78
CA ILE A 384 -6.69 23.20 6.07
C ILE A 384 -7.62 24.00 5.14
N PRO A 385 -8.54 24.83 5.66
CA PRO A 385 -9.37 25.71 4.83
C PRO A 385 -8.50 26.63 3.97
N SER A 386 -8.99 27.01 2.78
CA SER A 386 -8.25 27.91 1.87
C SER A 386 -7.98 29.30 2.46
N THR A 387 -8.74 29.71 3.48
CA THR A 387 -8.56 30.96 4.23
C THR A 387 -7.43 30.90 5.26
N ILE A 388 -6.88 29.71 5.54
CA ILE A 388 -5.84 29.47 6.55
C ILE A 388 -4.54 29.12 5.84
N ASN A 389 -3.45 29.74 6.28
CA ASN A 389 -2.12 29.44 5.80
C ASN A 389 -1.67 28.06 6.30
N SER A 390 -1.11 27.23 5.41
CA SER A 390 -0.63 25.88 5.77
C SER A 390 0.57 25.89 6.73
N LYS A 391 1.18 27.06 6.96
CA LYS A 391 2.24 27.29 7.95
C LYS A 391 1.63 27.58 9.32
N LEU A 392 1.52 26.53 10.14
CA LEU A 392 0.96 26.57 11.50
C LEU A 392 2.05 26.90 12.55
N ILE A 393 1.75 27.77 13.51
CA ILE A 393 2.73 28.26 14.52
C ILE A 393 2.42 27.84 15.96
N ARG A 394 1.14 27.77 16.36
CA ARG A 394 0.75 27.50 17.75
C ARG A 394 -0.50 26.63 17.83
N ILE A 395 -0.57 25.84 18.90
CA ILE A 395 -1.76 25.07 19.28
C ILE A 395 -2.08 25.30 20.75
N VAL A 396 -3.37 25.41 21.07
CA VAL A 396 -3.89 25.49 22.43
C VAL A 396 -5.10 24.58 22.52
N SER A 397 -5.20 23.78 23.59
CA SER A 397 -6.37 22.93 23.79
C SER A 397 -7.18 23.32 25.01
N THR A 398 -8.46 22.98 24.93
CA THR A 398 -9.38 22.89 26.05
C THR A 398 -9.89 21.44 26.10
N PRO A 399 -10.51 20.99 27.21
CA PRO A 399 -11.18 19.69 27.26
C PRO A 399 -12.14 19.42 26.10
N ALA A 400 -12.72 20.47 25.50
CA ALA A 400 -13.71 20.39 24.43
C ALA A 400 -13.20 20.84 23.05
N SER A 401 -11.96 21.33 22.90
CA SER A 401 -11.50 21.89 21.61
C SER A 401 -9.98 21.96 21.46
N LEU A 402 -9.52 22.08 20.22
CA LEU A 402 -8.13 22.34 19.84
C LEU A 402 -8.10 23.55 18.89
N ALA A 403 -7.51 24.65 19.36
CA ALA A 403 -7.24 25.83 18.57
C ALA A 403 -5.88 25.71 17.88
N ILE A 404 -5.82 26.07 16.60
CA ILE A 404 -4.61 26.08 15.78
C ILE A 404 -4.47 27.48 15.16
N LEU A 405 -3.31 28.12 15.36
CA LEU A 405 -2.97 29.43 14.80
C LEU A 405 -1.96 29.29 13.67
N ASP A 406 -2.18 30.01 12.58
CA ASP A 406 -1.27 30.10 11.44
C ASP A 406 -0.36 31.36 11.48
N THR A 407 0.58 31.44 10.54
CA THR A 407 1.50 32.60 10.39
C THR A 407 0.84 33.92 9.99
N SER A 408 -0.38 33.89 9.45
CA SER A 408 -1.12 35.06 8.95
C SER A 408 -2.16 35.57 9.95
N GLY A 409 -2.26 34.95 11.14
CA GLY A 409 -3.27 35.27 12.16
C GLY A 409 -4.60 34.53 11.98
N GLY A 410 -4.69 33.59 11.05
CA GLY A 410 -5.83 32.71 10.88
C GLY A 410 -5.90 31.66 11.99
N VAL A 411 -7.10 31.43 12.50
CA VAL A 411 -7.35 30.45 13.58
C VAL A 411 -8.36 29.41 13.14
N ILE A 412 -8.05 28.13 13.40
CA ILE A 412 -8.97 27.01 13.29
C ILE A 412 -9.32 26.53 14.71
N LEU A 413 -10.62 26.42 15.02
CA LEU A 413 -11.12 25.79 16.25
C LEU A 413 -11.71 24.42 15.91
N ILE A 414 -11.00 23.35 16.29
CA ILE A 414 -11.45 21.97 16.12
C ILE A 414 -12.16 21.53 17.39
N LEU A 415 -13.47 21.32 17.33
CA LEU A 415 -14.30 20.94 18.46
C LEU A 415 -14.22 19.43 18.72
N ALA A 416 -14.39 19.03 19.98
CA ALA A 416 -14.48 17.63 20.34
C ALA A 416 -15.85 17.08 19.93
N GLU A 417 -15.85 16.14 19.00
CA GLU A 417 -17.08 15.52 18.49
C GLU A 417 -17.37 14.19 19.16
N SER A 418 -18.66 13.88 19.28
CA SER A 418 -19.15 12.64 19.90
C SER A 418 -18.74 11.38 19.14
N SER A 419 -18.84 10.22 19.80
CA SER A 419 -18.57 8.92 19.18
C SER A 419 -19.34 8.75 17.86
N GLY A 420 -18.66 8.26 16.82
CA GLY A 420 -19.19 8.12 15.46
C GLY A 420 -19.20 9.39 14.59
N TYR A 421 -18.74 10.53 15.11
CA TYR A 421 -18.63 11.80 14.37
C TYR A 421 -17.22 12.40 14.49
N TYR A 422 -16.71 12.98 13.41
CA TYR A 422 -15.44 13.72 13.40
C TYR A 422 -15.66 15.23 13.19
N PRO A 423 -14.76 16.07 13.70
CA PRO A 423 -14.84 17.52 13.49
C PRO A 423 -14.24 17.87 12.13
N SER A 424 -15.08 18.08 11.13
CA SER A 424 -14.68 18.50 9.78
C SER A 424 -14.34 19.99 9.75
N THR A 425 -13.24 20.32 9.10
CA THR A 425 -12.81 21.70 8.81
C THR A 425 -13.04 22.08 7.34
N ASP A 426 -13.68 21.21 6.55
CA ASP A 426 -13.99 21.50 5.15
C ASP A 426 -15.08 22.58 5.01
N THR A 427 -14.69 23.75 4.52
CA THR A 427 -15.61 24.88 4.35
C THR A 427 -16.53 24.73 3.14
N SER A 428 -16.24 23.84 2.20
CA SER A 428 -17.06 23.65 0.98
C SER A 428 -18.40 22.97 1.28
N ASN A 429 -18.40 22.10 2.28
CA ASN A 429 -19.57 21.39 2.79
C ASN A 429 -20.11 22.02 4.09
N SER A 430 -19.55 23.16 4.50
CA SER A 430 -20.00 23.87 5.70
C SER A 430 -21.37 24.51 5.47
N PRO A 431 -22.31 24.39 6.42
CA PRO A 431 -23.63 25.02 6.34
C PRO A 431 -23.59 26.56 6.47
N VAL A 432 -22.44 27.17 6.77
CA VAL A 432 -22.27 28.63 6.95
C VAL A 432 -20.96 29.09 6.28
N ALA A 433 -20.95 30.30 5.74
CA ALA A 433 -19.75 30.95 5.21
C ALA A 433 -18.67 31.06 6.32
N ALA A 434 -17.41 30.80 5.98
CA ALA A 434 -16.32 30.78 6.95
C ALA A 434 -16.04 32.18 7.53
N ALA A 435 -16.57 32.47 8.72
CA ALA A 435 -16.10 33.56 9.58
C ALA A 435 -14.83 33.13 10.34
N MET A 436 -13.99 34.08 10.75
CA MET A 436 -12.82 33.83 11.60
C MET A 436 -13.22 33.92 13.08
N PRO A 437 -12.78 32.99 13.95
CA PRO A 437 -12.01 31.78 13.64
C PRO A 437 -12.86 30.74 12.89
N VAL A 438 -12.22 29.94 12.03
CA VAL A 438 -12.89 28.84 11.34
C VAL A 438 -13.18 27.72 12.34
N VAL A 439 -14.45 27.53 12.68
CA VAL A 439 -14.89 26.49 13.62
C VAL A 439 -15.26 25.23 12.86
N SER A 440 -14.75 24.07 13.30
CA SER A 440 -15.13 22.78 12.73
C SER A 440 -16.60 22.46 12.97
N HIS A 441 -17.19 21.65 12.09
CA HIS A 441 -18.56 21.16 12.25
C HIS A 441 -18.59 19.62 12.34
N SER A 442 -19.65 19.11 12.97
CA SER A 442 -19.83 17.68 13.16
C SER A 442 -20.16 16.99 11.84
N THR A 443 -19.33 16.02 11.44
CA THR A 443 -19.59 15.18 10.27
C THR A 443 -19.52 13.71 10.68
N LYS A 444 -20.47 12.92 10.18
CA LYS A 444 -20.52 11.48 10.45
C LYS A 444 -19.30 10.77 9.86
N CYS A 445 -18.73 9.80 10.57
CA CYS A 445 -17.67 8.95 10.02
C CYS A 445 -18.09 8.34 8.67
N ILE A 446 -17.20 8.42 7.68
CA ILE A 446 -17.39 7.80 6.37
C ILE A 446 -17.33 6.27 6.48
N GLY A 447 -17.83 5.58 5.45
CA GLY A 447 -17.72 4.12 5.35
C GLY A 447 -16.27 3.67 5.54
N GLY A 448 -16.08 2.52 6.18
CA GLY A 448 -14.76 1.96 6.46
C GLY A 448 -14.06 2.57 7.67
N THR A 449 -14.60 3.64 8.27
CA THR A 449 -14.00 4.32 9.42
C THR A 449 -14.93 4.31 10.62
N TYR A 450 -14.38 4.41 11.83
CA TYR A 450 -15.15 4.52 13.06
C TYR A 450 -14.47 5.45 14.05
N LYS A 451 -15.20 5.89 15.06
CA LYS A 451 -14.67 6.72 16.15
C LYS A 451 -15.30 6.27 17.46
N PRO A 452 -14.56 5.59 18.34
CA PRO A 452 -15.13 5.01 19.55
C PRO A 452 -15.37 6.05 20.64
N ASN A 453 -14.50 7.04 20.75
CA ASN A 453 -14.49 8.00 21.85
C ASN A 453 -14.71 9.43 21.36
N THR A 454 -15.24 10.28 22.24
CA THR A 454 -15.34 11.71 22.01
C THR A 454 -13.95 12.34 21.94
N GLY A 455 -13.74 13.29 21.03
CA GLY A 455 -12.47 14.01 20.93
C GLY A 455 -12.30 14.79 19.63
N VAL A 456 -11.15 15.45 19.48
CA VAL A 456 -10.81 16.28 18.31
C VAL A 456 -10.21 15.48 17.14
N HIS A 457 -9.92 14.20 17.37
CA HIS A 457 -9.31 13.32 16.38
C HIS A 457 -10.29 12.90 15.28
N PRO A 458 -9.78 12.57 14.08
CA PRO A 458 -10.60 12.06 12.97
C PRO A 458 -11.14 10.65 13.28
N CYS A 459 -11.99 10.13 12.39
CA CYS A 459 -12.36 8.72 12.42
C CYS A 459 -11.17 7.86 11.99
N ILE A 460 -10.98 6.74 12.68
CA ILE A 460 -9.91 5.77 12.44
C ILE A 460 -10.40 4.65 11.52
N LEU A 461 -9.48 4.02 10.79
CA LEU A 461 -9.81 2.92 9.89
C LEU A 461 -10.30 1.69 10.66
N CYS A 462 -11.33 1.03 10.16
CA CYS A 462 -11.70 -0.29 10.65
C CYS A 462 -10.57 -1.29 10.40
N PRO A 463 -10.17 -2.09 11.41
CA PRO A 463 -9.12 -3.10 11.22
C PRO A 463 -9.55 -4.15 10.18
N SER A 464 -8.55 -4.78 9.54
CA SER A 464 -8.80 -5.87 8.59
C SER A 464 -9.66 -6.99 9.22
N GLY A 465 -10.58 -7.56 8.44
CA GLY A 465 -11.58 -8.52 8.93
C GLY A 465 -12.79 -7.89 9.62
N SER A 466 -12.88 -6.55 9.66
CA SER A 466 -14.05 -5.82 10.12
C SER A 466 -14.46 -4.76 9.10
N ARG A 467 -15.72 -4.30 9.17
CA ARG A 467 -16.28 -3.30 8.27
C ARG A 467 -17.15 -2.29 8.98
N ASN A 468 -17.29 -1.12 8.37
CA ASN A 468 -18.36 -0.18 8.68
C ASN A 468 -19.02 0.32 7.39
N PRO A 469 -20.30 0.01 7.14
CA PRO A 469 -20.99 0.45 5.93
C PRO A 469 -21.25 1.97 5.88
N GLY A 470 -20.99 2.71 6.98
CA GLY A 470 -21.21 4.17 7.02
C GLY A 470 -22.69 4.57 7.05
N THR A 471 -23.62 3.62 7.20
CA THR A 471 -25.07 3.87 7.27
C THR A 471 -25.51 4.44 8.61
N ILE A 472 -24.79 4.13 9.70
CA ILE A 472 -24.98 4.70 11.04
C ILE A 472 -23.69 5.38 11.52
N ALA A 473 -23.79 6.22 12.55
CA ALA A 473 -22.61 6.82 13.17
C ALA A 473 -21.69 5.70 13.68
N GLY A 474 -20.51 5.56 13.07
CA GLY A 474 -19.62 4.43 13.29
C GLY A 474 -18.92 4.52 14.64
N THR A 475 -19.52 3.99 15.70
CA THR A 475 -18.88 3.93 17.03
C THR A 475 -17.97 2.71 17.19
N SER A 476 -18.22 1.66 16.39
CA SER A 476 -17.43 0.43 16.32
C SER A 476 -17.50 -0.19 14.92
N CYS A 477 -16.61 -1.14 14.65
CA CYS A 477 -16.62 -1.92 13.42
C CYS A 477 -17.33 -3.27 13.63
N MET A 478 -18.06 -3.73 12.62
CA MET A 478 -18.69 -5.04 12.60
C MET A 478 -17.72 -6.09 12.05
N THR A 479 -17.65 -7.26 12.64
CA THR A 479 -16.81 -8.36 12.14
C THR A 479 -17.37 -8.92 10.82
N CYS A 480 -16.50 -9.16 9.85
CA CYS A 480 -16.85 -9.85 8.61
C CYS A 480 -16.79 -11.38 8.78
N SER A 481 -17.43 -12.12 7.87
CA SER A 481 -17.30 -13.58 7.81
C SER A 481 -15.90 -14.01 7.36
N SER A 482 -15.45 -15.19 7.80
CA SER A 482 -14.11 -15.71 7.51
C SER A 482 -13.82 -15.95 6.02
N ASN A 483 -14.87 -16.10 5.19
CA ASN A 483 -14.75 -16.41 3.76
C ASN A 483 -14.95 -15.17 2.87
N SER A 484 -15.04 -13.98 3.47
CA SER A 484 -15.23 -12.71 2.80
C SER A 484 -13.95 -11.88 2.74
N PHE A 485 -13.88 -11.01 1.73
CA PHE A 485 -12.84 -10.02 1.59
C PHE A 485 -13.23 -8.73 2.31
N CYS A 486 -12.58 -8.49 3.44
CA CYS A 486 -12.68 -7.26 4.23
C CYS A 486 -11.28 -6.72 4.56
N PRO A 487 -10.71 -5.89 3.67
CA PRO A 487 -9.43 -5.23 3.92
C PRO A 487 -9.54 -4.15 5.00
N LEU A 488 -8.41 -3.54 5.36
CA LEU A 488 -8.35 -2.37 6.21
C LEU A 488 -9.25 -1.28 5.64
N GLY A 489 -10.14 -0.74 6.47
CA GLY A 489 -11.11 0.26 6.06
C GLY A 489 -12.27 -0.27 5.20
N ALA A 490 -12.63 -1.56 5.31
CA ALA A 490 -13.72 -2.13 4.52
C ALA A 490 -15.07 -1.46 4.79
N VAL A 491 -15.79 -1.13 3.72
CA VAL A 491 -17.17 -0.66 3.76
C VAL A 491 -18.13 -1.85 3.61
N TYR A 492 -17.83 -2.72 2.65
CA TYR A 492 -18.66 -3.84 2.25
C TYR A 492 -18.00 -5.17 2.59
N GLU A 493 -18.81 -6.21 2.66
CA GLU A 493 -18.35 -7.59 2.79
C GLU A 493 -18.46 -8.25 1.42
N ILE A 494 -17.31 -8.49 0.78
CA ILE A 494 -17.28 -8.98 -0.61
C ILE A 494 -17.00 -10.47 -0.60
N ASN A 495 -17.77 -11.25 -1.36
CA ASN A 495 -17.52 -12.69 -1.49
C ASN A 495 -16.17 -12.92 -2.20
N SER A 496 -15.32 -13.76 -1.65
CA SER A 496 -14.01 -14.10 -2.23
C SER A 496 -14.11 -14.69 -3.64
N THR A 497 -15.23 -15.31 -4.02
CA THR A 497 -15.48 -15.78 -5.40
C THR A 497 -15.51 -14.66 -6.42
N LEU A 498 -15.90 -13.45 -6.01
CA LEU A 498 -15.91 -12.29 -6.88
C LEU A 498 -14.49 -11.82 -7.21
N LEU A 499 -13.46 -12.18 -6.43
CA LEU A 499 -12.05 -11.79 -6.66
C LEU A 499 -11.30 -12.70 -7.64
N THR A 500 -11.99 -13.64 -8.28
CA THR A 500 -11.37 -14.56 -9.24
C THR A 500 -10.76 -13.79 -10.40
N SER A 501 -9.54 -14.19 -10.78
CA SER A 501 -8.86 -13.67 -11.96
C SER A 501 -9.09 -14.64 -13.12
N ILE A 502 -9.39 -14.10 -14.29
CA ILE A 502 -9.55 -14.85 -15.54
C ILE A 502 -8.25 -14.68 -16.30
N SER A 503 -7.46 -15.74 -16.36
CA SER A 503 -6.29 -15.82 -17.22
C SER A 503 -6.56 -16.81 -18.34
N GLN A 504 -6.26 -16.40 -19.58
CA GLN A 504 -6.35 -17.26 -20.76
C GLN A 504 -4.98 -17.91 -21.07
N ALA A 505 -4.14 -18.13 -20.05
CA ALA A 505 -2.87 -18.83 -20.20
C ALA A 505 -3.11 -20.29 -20.63
N TYR A 506 -2.95 -20.58 -21.91
CA TYR A 506 -2.88 -21.95 -22.42
C TYR A 506 -1.42 -22.40 -22.41
N ALA A 507 -1.11 -23.42 -21.61
CA ALA A 507 0.17 -24.10 -21.73
C ALA A 507 0.18 -24.86 -23.07
N TYR A 508 1.03 -24.43 -24.00
CA TYR A 508 1.25 -25.18 -25.23
C TYR A 508 1.83 -26.56 -24.86
N PRO A 509 1.37 -27.67 -25.47
CA PRO A 509 1.81 -28.99 -25.09
C PRO A 509 3.33 -29.16 -25.24
N ARG A 510 3.93 -29.93 -24.33
CA ARG A 510 5.35 -30.29 -24.45
C ARG A 510 5.54 -31.22 -25.64
N LEU A 511 6.73 -31.15 -26.24
CA LEU A 511 7.19 -32.11 -27.24
C LEU A 511 6.99 -33.54 -26.69
N PRO A 512 6.39 -34.47 -27.47
CA PRO A 512 6.31 -35.87 -27.06
C PRO A 512 7.70 -36.48 -26.87
N GLU A 513 7.82 -37.45 -25.96
CA GLU A 513 9.10 -38.12 -25.65
C GLU A 513 9.65 -38.93 -26.84
N MET A 514 8.77 -39.40 -27.74
CA MET A 514 9.14 -40.04 -29.01
C MET A 514 8.63 -39.18 -30.17
N ASP A 515 9.54 -38.71 -31.02
CA ASP A 515 9.23 -37.87 -32.19
C ASP A 515 9.62 -38.52 -33.53
N VAL A 516 9.88 -39.84 -33.52
CA VAL A 516 10.18 -40.65 -34.71
C VAL A 516 9.12 -41.74 -34.86
N PHE A 517 8.43 -41.77 -36.00
CA PHE A 517 7.33 -42.72 -36.24
C PHE A 517 7.75 -44.18 -36.15
N GLU A 518 8.95 -44.55 -36.61
CA GLU A 518 9.45 -45.93 -36.54
C GLU A 518 9.59 -46.41 -35.09
N ASP A 519 10.08 -45.55 -34.19
CA ASP A 519 10.22 -45.87 -32.77
C ASP A 519 8.86 -46.00 -32.09
N ILE A 520 7.92 -45.12 -32.42
CA ILE A 520 6.53 -45.17 -31.93
C ILE A 520 5.86 -46.47 -32.41
N LEU A 521 6.02 -46.82 -33.68
CA LEU A 521 5.50 -48.05 -34.26
C LEU A 521 6.12 -49.26 -33.55
N LEU A 522 7.44 -49.31 -33.42
CA LEU A 522 8.15 -50.42 -32.80
C LEU A 522 7.78 -50.57 -31.31
N HIS A 523 7.72 -49.45 -30.58
CA HIS A 523 7.29 -49.44 -29.18
C HIS A 523 5.86 -49.99 -29.03
N ASN A 524 4.92 -49.58 -29.90
CA ASN A 524 3.56 -50.09 -29.81
C ASN A 524 3.42 -51.55 -30.27
N MET A 525 4.23 -52.00 -31.23
CA MET A 525 4.20 -53.40 -31.70
C MET A 525 4.73 -54.40 -30.65
N PHE A 526 5.70 -53.98 -29.81
CA PHE A 526 6.41 -54.89 -28.89
C PHE A 526 6.22 -54.57 -27.39
N SER A 527 5.48 -53.52 -27.02
CA SER A 527 5.17 -53.26 -25.61
C SER A 527 4.03 -54.14 -25.09
N LEU A 528 4.19 -54.64 -23.87
CA LEU A 528 3.15 -55.34 -23.11
C LEU A 528 2.76 -54.48 -21.92
N GLY A 529 1.58 -53.88 -21.97
CA GLY A 529 1.03 -53.16 -20.82
C GLY A 529 0.38 -54.10 -19.80
N LEU A 530 0.31 -53.66 -18.54
CA LEU A 530 -0.23 -54.44 -17.42
C LEU A 530 -1.76 -54.40 -17.33
N THR A 531 -2.44 -53.58 -18.14
CA THR A 531 -3.90 -53.43 -18.13
C THR A 531 -4.59 -54.33 -19.18
N GLY A 532 -5.84 -54.72 -18.92
CA GLY A 532 -6.59 -55.61 -19.83
C GLY A 532 -6.78 -55.04 -21.24
N HIS A 533 -7.00 -53.72 -21.36
CA HIS A 533 -7.06 -53.03 -22.66
C HIS A 533 -5.71 -53.08 -23.38
N CYS A 534 -4.62 -52.83 -22.66
CA CYS A 534 -3.27 -52.89 -23.20
C CYS A 534 -2.88 -54.25 -23.77
N LEU A 535 -3.27 -55.33 -23.09
CA LEU A 535 -2.98 -56.69 -23.56
C LEU A 535 -3.72 -56.99 -24.88
N VAL A 536 -4.97 -56.57 -25.01
CA VAL A 536 -5.78 -56.82 -26.22
C VAL A 536 -5.29 -56.02 -27.43
N VAL A 537 -4.84 -54.78 -27.20
CA VAL A 537 -4.36 -53.87 -28.25
C VAL A 537 -2.93 -54.18 -28.69
N SER A 538 -2.14 -54.86 -27.85
CA SER A 538 -0.74 -55.20 -28.12
C SER A 538 -0.59 -56.36 -29.13
N PRO A 539 0.10 -56.15 -30.27
CA PRO A 539 0.32 -57.21 -31.26
C PRO A 539 1.17 -58.39 -30.74
N ILE A 540 2.17 -58.11 -29.89
CA ILE A 540 3.01 -59.15 -29.29
C ILE A 540 2.21 -60.11 -28.38
N PHE A 541 1.13 -59.66 -27.74
CA PHE A 541 0.23 -60.54 -26.99
C PHE A 541 -0.42 -61.60 -27.89
N TRP A 542 -0.87 -61.21 -29.08
CA TRP A 542 -1.45 -62.15 -30.04
C TRP A 542 -0.41 -63.10 -30.64
N ILE A 543 0.83 -62.65 -30.84
CA ILE A 543 1.95 -63.53 -31.21
C ILE A 543 2.22 -64.55 -30.10
N LEU A 544 2.18 -64.15 -28.83
CA LEU A 544 2.36 -65.06 -27.69
C LEU A 544 1.22 -66.07 -27.60
N ILE A 545 -0.02 -65.69 -27.90
CA ILE A 545 -1.14 -66.63 -28.02
C ILE A 545 -0.89 -67.62 -29.15
N LEU A 546 -0.44 -67.18 -30.32
CA LEU A 546 -0.10 -68.06 -31.44
C LEU A 546 1.03 -69.02 -31.07
N LEU A 547 2.06 -68.56 -30.34
CA LEU A 547 3.14 -69.40 -29.81
C LEU A 547 2.64 -70.40 -28.76
N LEU A 548 1.70 -70.02 -27.90
CA LEU A 548 1.08 -70.93 -26.93
C LEU A 548 0.24 -72.00 -27.63
N ILE A 549 -0.58 -71.61 -28.62
CA ILE A 549 -1.34 -72.55 -29.46
C ILE A 549 -0.38 -73.51 -30.15
N PHE A 550 0.74 -73.00 -30.68
CA PHE A 550 1.78 -73.82 -31.28
C PHE A 550 2.41 -74.81 -30.28
N LEU A 551 2.72 -74.37 -29.06
CA LEU A 551 3.28 -75.23 -28.02
C LEU A 551 2.27 -76.30 -27.56
N VAL A 552 0.98 -75.96 -27.47
CA VAL A 552 -0.11 -76.90 -27.20
C VAL A 552 -0.28 -77.90 -28.35
N LEU A 553 -0.18 -77.46 -29.60
CA LEU A 553 -0.20 -78.35 -30.78
C LEU A 553 1.01 -79.28 -30.78
N LEU A 554 2.22 -78.79 -30.43
CA LEU A 554 3.42 -79.62 -30.31
C LEU A 554 3.29 -80.65 -29.19
N LEU A 555 2.81 -80.25 -28.00
CA LEU A 555 2.57 -81.16 -26.89
C LEU A 555 1.45 -82.16 -27.20
N GLY A 556 0.40 -81.72 -27.92
CA GLY A 556 -0.65 -82.58 -28.45
C GLY A 556 -0.10 -83.63 -29.41
N MET A 557 0.77 -83.22 -30.34
CA MET A 557 1.43 -84.15 -31.25
C MET A 557 2.44 -85.08 -30.56
N ALA A 558 3.16 -84.60 -29.55
CA ALA A 558 4.08 -85.42 -28.76
C ALA A 558 3.32 -86.44 -27.89
N SER A 559 2.20 -86.05 -27.28
CA SER A 559 1.35 -86.95 -26.47
C SER A 559 0.58 -87.96 -27.33
N LEU A 560 0.14 -87.58 -28.54
CA LEU A 560 -0.39 -88.52 -29.54
C LEU A 560 0.62 -89.61 -29.92
N ASN A 561 1.93 -89.32 -29.84
CA ASN A 561 2.99 -90.28 -30.12
C ASN A 561 3.18 -91.31 -29.00
N TRP A 562 2.66 -91.04 -27.79
CA TRP A 562 2.84 -91.89 -26.61
C TRP A 562 1.59 -92.73 -26.27
N PHE A 563 0.39 -92.26 -26.64
CA PHE A 563 -0.87 -92.83 -26.13
C PHE A 563 -1.81 -93.44 -27.20
N VAL A 564 -1.45 -93.43 -28.49
CA VAL A 564 -2.38 -93.84 -29.58
C VAL A 564 -1.78 -94.91 -30.49
N GLU A 565 -2.60 -95.90 -30.88
CA GLU A 565 -2.25 -96.93 -31.87
C GLU A 565 -1.86 -96.32 -33.23
N PRO A 566 -0.86 -96.90 -33.93
CA PRO A 566 -0.21 -96.27 -35.09
C PRO A 566 -1.16 -95.92 -36.24
N GLU A 567 -2.21 -96.69 -36.52
CA GLU A 567 -3.11 -96.43 -37.65
C GLU A 567 -4.03 -95.21 -37.47
N LYS A 568 -4.50 -94.92 -36.24
CA LYS A 568 -5.33 -93.74 -35.96
C LYS A 568 -4.49 -92.46 -35.86
N ARG A 569 -3.24 -92.59 -35.40
CA ARG A 569 -2.25 -91.52 -35.33
C ARG A 569 -1.95 -90.93 -36.71
N ASP A 570 -1.70 -91.79 -37.70
CA ASP A 570 -1.27 -91.35 -39.03
C ASP A 570 -2.40 -90.62 -39.78
N ARG A 571 -3.67 -90.99 -39.56
CA ARG A 571 -4.83 -90.30 -40.14
C ARG A 571 -5.01 -88.87 -39.59
N LEU A 572 -4.85 -88.69 -38.28
CA LEU A 572 -4.99 -87.37 -37.63
C LEU A 572 -3.80 -86.44 -37.96
N LEU A 573 -2.58 -86.98 -37.98
CA LEU A 573 -1.38 -86.26 -38.39
C LEU A 573 -1.45 -85.79 -39.85
N THR A 574 -2.04 -86.58 -40.75
CA THR A 574 -2.19 -86.20 -42.16
C THR A 574 -3.17 -85.03 -42.34
N ILE A 575 -4.24 -84.97 -41.56
CA ILE A 575 -5.21 -83.85 -41.60
C ILE A 575 -4.55 -82.56 -41.09
N ILE A 576 -3.87 -82.60 -39.95
CA ILE A 576 -3.20 -81.43 -39.36
C ILE A 576 -2.06 -80.95 -40.29
N LYS A 577 -1.24 -81.85 -40.84
CA LYS A 577 -0.20 -81.51 -41.81
C LYS A 577 -0.78 -80.86 -43.07
N ASN A 578 -1.85 -81.42 -43.65
CA ASN A 578 -2.47 -80.85 -44.85
C ASN A 578 -3.01 -79.42 -44.66
N ILE A 579 -3.55 -79.10 -43.47
CA ILE A 579 -4.05 -77.75 -43.19
C ILE A 579 -2.88 -76.76 -43.11
N PHE A 580 -1.83 -77.08 -42.35
CA PHE A 580 -0.71 -76.15 -42.16
C PHE A 580 0.28 -76.08 -43.32
N GLN A 581 0.39 -77.13 -44.15
CA GLN A 581 1.17 -77.08 -45.39
C GLN A 581 0.53 -76.16 -46.44
N ARG A 582 -0.80 -76.04 -46.45
CA ARG A 582 -1.52 -75.15 -47.37
C ARG A 582 -1.47 -73.68 -46.95
N THR A 583 -1.13 -73.37 -45.70
CA THR A 583 -1.03 -71.99 -45.19
C THR A 583 0.41 -71.50 -45.11
N ASP A 584 1.40 -72.30 -45.51
CA ASP A 584 2.82 -71.94 -45.52
C ASP A 584 3.17 -71.10 -46.75
N LEU A 585 3.31 -69.79 -46.55
CA LEU A 585 3.70 -68.82 -47.55
C LEU A 585 5.23 -68.69 -47.70
N ILE A 586 6.03 -69.24 -46.76
CA ILE A 586 7.48 -69.03 -46.70
C ILE A 586 8.25 -70.26 -47.17
N GLY A 587 7.81 -71.46 -46.77
CA GLY A 587 8.50 -72.73 -47.05
C GLY A 587 7.88 -73.58 -48.15
N GLU A 588 6.92 -73.04 -48.91
CA GLU A 588 6.17 -73.75 -49.97
C GLU A 588 5.58 -75.10 -49.52
N GLY A 589 5.27 -75.25 -48.22
CA GLY A 589 4.67 -76.47 -47.66
C GLY A 589 5.67 -77.57 -47.27
N GLU A 590 6.98 -77.31 -47.33
CA GLU A 590 8.01 -78.26 -46.89
C GLU A 590 7.91 -78.59 -45.39
N LEU A 591 7.46 -77.64 -44.56
CA LEU A 591 7.35 -77.79 -43.12
C LEU A 591 5.97 -77.32 -42.63
N TRP A 592 5.27 -78.18 -41.88
CA TRP A 592 3.99 -77.82 -41.23
C TRP A 592 4.14 -76.64 -40.24
N MET A 593 5.35 -76.31 -39.80
CA MET A 593 5.62 -75.13 -38.96
C MET A 593 5.62 -73.80 -39.73
N GLY A 594 5.83 -73.81 -41.04
CA GLY A 594 5.85 -72.60 -41.88
C GLY A 594 4.49 -71.91 -42.01
N GLY A 595 3.40 -72.69 -41.95
CA GLY A 595 2.03 -72.16 -41.97
C GLY A 595 1.67 -71.28 -40.76
N LEU A 596 2.22 -71.58 -39.58
CA LEU A 596 2.00 -70.76 -38.38
C LEU A 596 2.83 -69.47 -38.39
N ALA A 597 4.06 -69.52 -38.88
CA ALA A 597 4.88 -68.33 -39.08
C ALA A 597 4.23 -67.36 -40.08
N SER A 598 3.65 -67.91 -41.15
CA SER A 598 2.91 -67.14 -42.16
C SER A 598 1.69 -66.43 -41.58
N ILE A 599 0.91 -67.10 -40.71
CA ILE A 599 -0.22 -66.49 -40.00
C ILE A 599 0.24 -65.37 -39.05
N ALA A 600 1.36 -65.56 -38.35
CA ALA A 600 1.91 -64.52 -37.47
C ALA A 600 2.32 -63.26 -38.23
N ILE A 601 2.93 -63.40 -39.42
CA ILE A 601 3.31 -62.26 -40.28
C ILE A 601 2.06 -61.51 -40.77
N VAL A 602 1.04 -62.22 -41.26
CA VAL A 602 -0.20 -61.60 -41.71
C VAL A 602 -0.86 -60.83 -40.55
N LEU A 603 -0.84 -61.38 -39.34
CA LEU A 603 -1.40 -60.71 -38.17
C LEU A 603 -0.64 -59.42 -37.82
N ILE A 604 0.70 -59.48 -37.75
CA ILE A 604 1.55 -58.32 -37.43
C ILE A 604 1.39 -57.22 -38.47
N THR A 605 1.37 -57.59 -39.76
CA THR A 605 1.21 -56.61 -40.84
C THR A 605 -0.16 -55.93 -40.80
N VAL A 606 -1.24 -56.70 -40.63
CA VAL A 606 -2.60 -56.13 -40.49
C VAL A 606 -2.69 -55.19 -39.28
N MET A 607 -2.11 -55.56 -38.13
CA MET A 607 -2.09 -54.71 -36.95
C MET A 607 -1.23 -53.45 -37.13
N ALA A 608 -0.10 -53.55 -37.83
CA ALA A 608 0.74 -52.39 -38.15
C ALA A 608 0.03 -51.39 -39.06
N TYR A 609 -0.69 -51.86 -40.10
CA TYR A 609 -1.51 -50.99 -40.95
C TYR A 609 -2.71 -50.38 -40.21
N ALA A 610 -3.39 -51.15 -39.35
CA ALA A 610 -4.49 -50.65 -38.52
C ALA A 610 -4.02 -49.56 -37.54
N PHE A 611 -2.84 -49.74 -36.94
CA PHE A 611 -2.19 -48.72 -36.11
C PHE A 611 -1.85 -47.47 -36.93
N ALA A 612 -1.21 -47.63 -38.09
CA ALA A 612 -0.79 -46.52 -38.95
C ALA A 612 -1.97 -45.62 -39.39
N ILE A 613 -3.09 -46.21 -39.78
CA ILE A 613 -4.32 -45.46 -40.12
C ILE A 613 -4.86 -44.73 -38.89
N SER A 614 -4.93 -45.41 -37.75
CA SER A 614 -5.44 -44.82 -36.51
C SER A 614 -4.54 -43.69 -36.00
N TYR A 615 -3.23 -43.80 -36.20
CA TYR A 615 -2.24 -42.79 -35.86
C TYR A 615 -2.34 -41.54 -36.74
N LEU A 616 -2.58 -41.69 -38.05
CA LEU A 616 -2.82 -40.55 -38.95
C LEU A 616 -4.05 -39.73 -38.56
N ASN A 617 -5.10 -40.39 -38.05
CA ASN A 617 -6.31 -39.73 -37.57
C ASN A 617 -6.13 -39.00 -36.23
N GLN A 618 -4.94 -39.06 -35.59
CA GLN A 618 -4.60 -38.33 -34.35
C GLN A 618 -3.92 -36.98 -34.64
N TYR A 619 -4.36 -36.29 -35.69
CA TYR A 619 -3.90 -34.95 -36.07
C TYR A 619 -5.04 -34.12 -36.65
N PRO A 620 -5.11 -32.80 -36.38
CA PRO A 620 -4.30 -32.04 -35.41
C PRO A 620 -4.73 -32.34 -33.97
N SER A 621 -3.78 -32.28 -33.03
CA SER A 621 -4.01 -32.67 -31.62
C SER A 621 -5.11 -31.88 -30.93
N GLU A 622 -5.37 -30.65 -31.38
CA GLU A 622 -6.37 -29.75 -30.80
C GLU A 622 -7.80 -30.18 -31.13
N LYS A 623 -8.00 -30.96 -32.21
CA LYS A 623 -9.31 -31.41 -32.69
C LYS A 623 -9.60 -32.87 -32.33
N VAL A 624 -8.67 -33.59 -31.70
CA VAL A 624 -8.75 -35.05 -31.46
C VAL A 624 -8.55 -35.44 -29.99
N GLY A 625 -9.40 -36.35 -29.50
CA GLY A 625 -9.36 -36.88 -28.12
C GLY A 625 -8.23 -37.90 -27.85
N PRO A 626 -8.20 -38.53 -26.65
CA PRO A 626 -7.21 -39.54 -26.29
C PRO A 626 -7.17 -40.75 -27.24
N SER A 627 -5.97 -41.25 -27.52
CA SER A 627 -5.75 -42.42 -28.37
C SER A 627 -6.28 -43.68 -27.67
N THR A 628 -7.17 -44.41 -28.37
CA THR A 628 -7.79 -45.65 -27.86
C THR A 628 -7.20 -46.92 -28.51
N PHE A 629 -6.38 -46.76 -29.53
CA PHE A 629 -5.77 -47.81 -30.36
C PHE A 629 -4.34 -48.17 -29.93
N ALA A 630 -3.83 -47.57 -28.85
CA ALA A 630 -2.53 -47.86 -28.26
C ALA A 630 -2.65 -47.90 -26.73
N CYS A 631 -1.67 -48.52 -26.07
CA CYS A 631 -1.56 -48.53 -24.61
C CYS A 631 -1.41 -47.14 -24.01
N ASP A 632 -0.57 -46.33 -24.65
CA ASP A 632 -0.35 -44.95 -24.26
C ASP A 632 -1.42 -44.06 -24.93
N THR A 633 -2.27 -43.49 -24.08
CA THR A 633 -3.39 -42.62 -24.47
C THR A 633 -2.95 -41.20 -24.84
N THR A 634 -1.65 -40.89 -24.66
CA THR A 634 -1.03 -39.60 -25.01
C THR A 634 -0.40 -39.59 -26.40
N ILE A 635 -0.31 -40.74 -27.08
CA ILE A 635 0.23 -40.82 -28.45
C ILE A 635 -0.62 -39.96 -29.40
N ARG A 636 0.05 -39.01 -30.05
CA ARG A 636 -0.51 -38.14 -31.10
C ARG A 636 0.46 -38.07 -32.27
N ASN A 637 -0.05 -37.81 -33.47
CA ASN A 637 0.80 -37.51 -34.63
C ASN A 637 1.13 -36.02 -34.68
N ALA A 638 1.59 -35.43 -33.58
CA ALA A 638 1.84 -33.99 -33.46
C ALA A 638 3.14 -33.71 -32.72
N LYS A 639 3.97 -32.84 -33.31
CA LYS A 639 5.21 -32.30 -32.77
C LYS A 639 5.02 -30.80 -32.52
N PHE A 640 5.49 -30.34 -31.37
CA PHE A 640 5.30 -28.95 -30.93
C PHE A 640 6.65 -28.24 -30.78
N GLN A 641 6.76 -27.04 -31.33
CA GLN A 641 7.92 -26.17 -31.17
C GLN A 641 7.48 -24.78 -30.74
N SER A 642 7.99 -24.28 -29.62
CA SER A 642 7.75 -22.91 -29.16
C SER A 642 9.03 -22.10 -29.29
N SER A 643 8.93 -20.90 -29.87
CA SER A 643 10.06 -19.99 -30.04
C SER A 643 9.67 -18.55 -29.72
N LEU A 644 10.62 -17.77 -29.20
CA LEU A 644 10.52 -16.32 -29.07
C LEU A 644 11.12 -15.67 -30.32
N GLN A 645 10.33 -14.88 -31.02
CA GLN A 645 10.73 -14.21 -32.26
C GLN A 645 10.73 -12.69 -32.04
N ALA A 646 11.75 -12.00 -32.53
CA ALA A 646 11.84 -10.55 -32.39
C ALA A 646 10.99 -9.85 -33.47
N LEU A 647 10.18 -8.86 -33.07
CA LEU A 647 9.38 -8.05 -34.01
C LEU A 647 10.23 -7.16 -34.92
N ALA A 648 11.51 -6.99 -34.62
CA ALA A 648 12.46 -6.25 -35.46
C ALA A 648 12.86 -7.02 -36.74
N VAL A 649 12.59 -8.33 -36.80
CA VAL A 649 12.84 -9.15 -37.99
C VAL A 649 11.62 -9.06 -38.91
N PRO A 650 11.79 -8.91 -40.24
CA PRO A 650 10.66 -8.91 -41.17
C PRO A 650 9.80 -10.15 -41.00
N ILE A 651 8.50 -9.93 -40.80
CA ILE A 651 7.48 -10.98 -40.70
C ILE A 651 7.34 -11.65 -42.07
N SER A 652 7.13 -12.96 -42.10
CA SER A 652 6.92 -13.70 -43.36
C SER A 652 5.59 -13.29 -44.01
N ASP A 653 5.51 -13.39 -45.35
CA ASP A 653 4.30 -13.07 -46.10
C ASP A 653 3.10 -13.95 -45.67
N GLU A 654 3.36 -15.16 -45.16
CA GLU A 654 2.35 -16.09 -44.64
C GLU A 654 1.80 -15.68 -43.26
N GLU A 655 2.60 -15.03 -42.41
CA GLU A 655 2.20 -14.60 -41.06
C GLU A 655 1.55 -13.20 -41.04
N GLN A 656 1.82 -12.38 -42.06
CA GLN A 656 1.36 -10.99 -42.15
C GLN A 656 -0.17 -10.82 -41.97
N PRO A 657 -1.04 -11.69 -42.55
CA PRO A 657 -2.48 -11.60 -42.32
C PRO A 657 -2.88 -11.74 -40.85
N MET A 658 -2.22 -12.62 -40.09
CA MET A 658 -2.48 -12.80 -38.66
C MET A 658 -2.05 -11.58 -37.83
N PHE A 659 -0.91 -10.97 -38.17
CA PHE A 659 -0.48 -9.72 -37.54
C PHE A 659 -1.44 -8.58 -37.79
N ASN A 660 -2.00 -8.48 -39.01
CA ASN A 660 -3.03 -7.49 -39.32
C ASN A 660 -4.28 -7.71 -38.47
N LEU A 661 -4.75 -8.95 -38.33
CA LEU A 661 -5.89 -9.29 -37.46
C LEU A 661 -5.64 -8.94 -35.98
N LEU A 662 -4.44 -9.22 -35.46
CA LEU A 662 -4.07 -8.88 -34.08
C LEU A 662 -4.00 -7.37 -33.85
N ASN A 663 -3.44 -6.61 -34.80
CA ASN A 663 -3.29 -5.16 -34.71
C ASN A 663 -4.63 -4.42 -34.92
N GLU A 664 -5.56 -4.97 -35.69
CA GLU A 664 -6.90 -4.41 -35.91
C GLU A 664 -7.90 -4.73 -34.77
N GLN A 665 -7.52 -5.58 -33.81
CA GLN A 665 -8.42 -5.95 -32.71
C GLN A 665 -8.63 -4.77 -31.74
N ASN A 666 -9.85 -4.25 -31.71
CA ASN A 666 -10.21 -3.20 -30.75
C ASN A 666 -10.31 -3.75 -29.32
N PHE A 667 -9.66 -3.06 -28.37
CA PHE A 667 -9.73 -3.43 -26.96
C PHE A 667 -10.71 -2.58 -26.18
N THR A 668 -11.51 -3.27 -25.36
CA THR A 668 -12.31 -2.67 -24.31
C THR A 668 -11.61 -2.89 -22.97
N PHE A 669 -11.34 -1.80 -22.27
CA PHE A 669 -10.69 -1.78 -20.97
C PHE A 669 -11.73 -1.78 -19.85
N TYR A 670 -11.51 -2.65 -18.85
CA TYR A 670 -12.35 -2.76 -17.65
C TYR A 670 -11.53 -2.44 -16.42
N LEU A 671 -12.07 -1.56 -15.58
CA LEU A 671 -11.49 -1.20 -14.29
C LEU A 671 -12.56 -1.32 -13.21
N ASP A 672 -12.32 -2.17 -12.21
CA ASP A 672 -13.15 -2.25 -11.02
C ASP A 672 -12.36 -1.78 -9.79
N PHE A 673 -12.83 -0.76 -9.09
CA PHE A 673 -12.40 -0.48 -7.71
C PHE A 673 -13.28 -1.30 -6.77
N ILE A 674 -12.64 -2.12 -5.94
CA ILE A 674 -13.29 -3.14 -5.11
C ILE A 674 -13.29 -2.68 -3.65
N ASN A 675 -14.41 -2.89 -2.97
CA ASN A 675 -14.65 -2.48 -1.58
C ASN A 675 -14.51 -0.96 -1.41
N THR A 676 -15.30 -0.21 -2.16
CA THR A 676 -15.38 1.24 -2.08
C THR A 676 -16.83 1.70 -2.06
N ALA A 677 -17.08 2.83 -1.40
CA ALA A 677 -18.37 3.53 -1.43
C ALA A 677 -18.39 4.72 -2.41
N ALA A 678 -17.32 4.88 -3.20
CA ALA A 678 -17.24 5.96 -4.17
C ALA A 678 -18.24 5.73 -5.31
N SER A 679 -18.69 6.84 -5.90
CA SER A 679 -19.69 6.82 -6.97
C SER A 679 -19.06 7.06 -8.34
N CYS A 680 -19.79 6.74 -9.40
CA CYS A 680 -19.37 7.03 -10.78
C CYS A 680 -19.10 8.52 -11.06
N MET A 681 -19.69 9.42 -10.28
CA MET A 681 -19.49 10.87 -10.46
C MET A 681 -18.10 11.34 -10.00
N SER A 682 -17.44 10.61 -9.11
CA SER A 682 -16.10 10.95 -8.61
C SER A 682 -14.98 10.30 -9.42
N LEU A 683 -15.30 9.42 -10.37
CA LEU A 683 -14.32 8.74 -11.21
C LEU A 683 -14.11 9.50 -12.53
N SER A 684 -12.84 9.74 -12.84
CA SER A 684 -12.39 10.24 -14.13
C SER A 684 -11.30 9.34 -14.68
N ILE A 685 -11.34 9.06 -15.97
CA ILE A 685 -10.32 8.25 -16.65
C ILE A 685 -9.75 9.09 -17.79
N SER A 686 -8.43 9.18 -17.86
CA SER A 686 -7.72 10.01 -18.83
C SER A 686 -6.53 9.26 -19.43
N GLU A 687 -6.24 9.54 -20.68
CA GLU A 687 -5.02 9.12 -21.37
C GLU A 687 -3.92 10.15 -21.08
N VAL A 688 -2.72 9.67 -20.79
CA VAL A 688 -1.53 10.50 -20.56
C VAL A 688 -0.66 10.42 -21.80
N THR A 689 -0.47 11.55 -22.48
CA THR A 689 0.48 11.71 -23.59
C THR A 689 1.70 12.50 -23.11
N ASP A 690 2.80 12.49 -23.89
CA ASP A 690 4.04 13.22 -23.56
C ASP A 690 3.85 14.73 -23.31
N SER A 691 2.72 15.31 -23.73
CA SER A 691 2.46 16.75 -23.65
C SER A 691 1.14 17.15 -22.98
N SER A 692 0.19 16.23 -22.77
CA SER A 692 -1.13 16.56 -22.20
C SER A 692 -1.89 15.34 -21.66
N THR A 693 -2.91 15.58 -20.82
CA THR A 693 -3.88 14.56 -20.40
C THR A 693 -5.20 14.75 -21.15
N ILE A 694 -5.72 13.70 -21.76
CA ILE A 694 -6.95 13.72 -22.55
C ILE A 694 -8.01 12.88 -21.82
N SER A 695 -9.15 13.48 -21.49
CA SER A 695 -10.25 12.77 -20.84
C SER A 695 -10.86 11.72 -21.78
N MET A 696 -11.01 10.49 -21.31
CA MET A 696 -11.62 9.40 -22.08
C MET A 696 -13.11 9.30 -21.80
N ILE A 697 -13.88 8.92 -22.83
CA ILE A 697 -15.33 8.74 -22.70
C ILE A 697 -15.61 7.38 -22.07
N LEU A 698 -16.23 7.39 -20.89
CA LEU A 698 -16.75 6.19 -20.22
C LEU A 698 -17.92 5.61 -21.03
N LEU A 699 -17.78 4.37 -21.48
CA LEU A 699 -18.86 3.63 -22.16
C LEU A 699 -19.96 3.24 -21.18
N SER A 700 -19.56 2.82 -19.98
CA SER A 700 -20.45 2.47 -18.89
C SER A 700 -19.74 2.65 -17.55
N CYS A 701 -20.49 3.08 -16.53
CA CYS A 701 -20.03 3.07 -15.15
C CYS A 701 -21.14 2.54 -14.23
N SER A 702 -20.79 1.72 -13.25
CA SER A 702 -21.71 1.22 -12.22
C SER A 702 -21.05 1.17 -10.85
N ASP A 703 -21.81 1.45 -9.79
CA ASP A 703 -21.38 1.51 -8.39
C ASP A 703 -22.19 0.54 -7.51
N LEU A 704 -22.28 -0.72 -7.94
CA LEU A 704 -23.13 -1.74 -7.31
C LEU A 704 -22.35 -2.63 -6.33
N ASN A 705 -22.98 -2.93 -5.19
CA ASN A 705 -22.48 -3.89 -4.19
C ASN A 705 -21.03 -3.62 -3.71
N GLY A 706 -20.63 -2.35 -3.61
CA GLY A 706 -19.29 -1.96 -3.17
C GLY A 706 -18.19 -2.16 -4.20
N THR A 707 -18.55 -2.31 -5.48
CA THR A 707 -17.63 -2.33 -6.62
C THR A 707 -17.98 -1.19 -7.56
N LEU A 708 -17.02 -0.30 -7.80
CA LEU A 708 -17.11 0.77 -8.78
C LEU A 708 -16.44 0.30 -10.07
N SER A 709 -17.25 -0.06 -11.07
CA SER A 709 -16.82 -0.60 -12.35
C SER A 709 -16.93 0.44 -13.45
N ALA A 710 -15.89 0.57 -14.25
CA ALA A 710 -15.81 1.46 -15.39
C ALA A 710 -15.31 0.72 -16.64
N THR A 711 -15.91 1.04 -17.78
CA THR A 711 -15.55 0.47 -19.07
C THR A 711 -15.22 1.58 -20.06
N VAL A 712 -14.11 1.46 -20.77
CA VAL A 712 -13.62 2.45 -21.74
C VAL A 712 -13.09 1.74 -22.98
N LEU A 713 -13.27 2.32 -24.17
CA LEU A 713 -12.65 1.83 -25.40
C LEU A 713 -11.22 2.35 -25.49
N LEU A 714 -10.25 1.48 -25.75
CA LEU A 714 -8.87 1.91 -25.97
C LEU A 714 -8.68 2.38 -27.42
N PRO A 715 -8.11 3.57 -27.65
CA PRO A 715 -7.84 4.07 -29.00
C PRO A 715 -6.64 3.37 -29.65
N GLN A 716 -5.75 2.79 -28.86
CA GLN A 716 -4.51 2.13 -29.30
C GLN A 716 -4.08 1.07 -28.27
N HIS A 717 -3.21 0.14 -28.69
CA HIS A 717 -2.69 -0.94 -27.85
C HIS A 717 -1.62 -0.47 -26.86
N ASP A 718 -0.77 0.48 -27.29
CA ASP A 718 0.22 1.16 -26.45
C ASP A 718 -0.36 2.45 -25.88
N ILE A 719 -0.73 2.44 -24.60
CA ILE A 719 -1.40 3.59 -23.97
C ILE A 719 -1.12 3.67 -22.48
N LYS A 720 -0.92 4.90 -21.99
CA LYS A 720 -0.85 5.19 -20.57
C LYS A 720 -2.16 5.79 -20.06
N ILE A 721 -2.80 5.09 -19.15
CA ILE A 721 -4.12 5.43 -18.61
C ILE A 721 -3.97 5.88 -17.16
N THR A 722 -4.62 6.97 -16.79
CA THR A 722 -4.74 7.41 -15.39
C THR A 722 -6.21 7.48 -15.00
N ALA A 723 -6.59 6.64 -14.03
CA ALA A 723 -7.89 6.68 -13.37
C ALA A 723 -7.76 7.45 -12.06
N THR A 724 -8.50 8.55 -11.93
CA THR A 724 -8.50 9.40 -10.74
C THR A 724 -9.88 9.37 -10.09
N LEU A 725 -9.92 8.95 -8.83
CA LEU A 725 -11.07 8.96 -7.95
C LEU A 725 -10.98 10.18 -7.03
N ASN A 726 -11.78 11.21 -7.32
CA ASN A 726 -11.84 12.45 -6.52
C ASN A 726 -12.83 12.30 -5.36
N ASP A 727 -12.50 11.41 -4.42
CA ASP A 727 -13.30 11.14 -3.24
C ASP A 727 -12.41 10.70 -2.07
N ILE A 728 -12.86 10.95 -0.85
CA ILE A 728 -12.18 10.53 0.39
C ILE A 728 -12.47 9.07 0.75
N GLN A 729 -13.29 8.38 -0.05
CA GLN A 729 -13.61 6.96 0.15
C GLN A 729 -12.39 6.08 -0.04
N LEU A 730 -12.32 5.03 0.76
CA LEU A 730 -11.26 4.04 0.69
C LEU A 730 -11.54 3.04 -0.43
N VAL A 731 -10.45 2.44 -0.92
CA VAL A 731 -10.48 1.37 -1.92
C VAL A 731 -9.77 0.16 -1.32
N GLY A 732 -10.43 -0.99 -1.30
CA GLY A 732 -9.85 -2.21 -0.75
C GLY A 732 -8.98 -2.99 -1.73
N GLY A 733 -9.29 -2.92 -3.03
CA GLY A 733 -8.56 -3.60 -4.09
C GLY A 733 -8.95 -3.06 -5.46
N VAL A 734 -8.27 -3.53 -6.49
CA VAL A 734 -8.51 -3.11 -7.88
C VAL A 734 -8.56 -4.34 -8.77
N ARG A 735 -9.42 -4.37 -9.78
CA ARG A 735 -9.36 -5.33 -10.88
C ARG A 735 -9.20 -4.59 -12.18
N VAL A 736 -8.26 -5.08 -12.99
CA VAL A 736 -7.98 -4.57 -14.31
C VAL A 736 -8.22 -5.68 -15.33
N GLY A 737 -8.89 -5.37 -16.43
CA GLY A 737 -9.19 -6.33 -17.47
C GLY A 737 -9.19 -5.74 -18.87
N LEU A 738 -9.02 -6.61 -19.85
CA LEU A 738 -9.11 -6.31 -21.27
C LEU A 738 -10.03 -7.32 -21.93
N SER A 739 -10.86 -6.86 -22.87
CA SER A 739 -11.53 -7.74 -23.81
C SER A 739 -11.39 -7.27 -25.25
N GLY A 740 -11.38 -8.23 -26.18
CA GLY A 740 -11.36 -7.99 -27.61
C GLY A 740 -12.16 -9.07 -28.34
N PRO A 741 -12.97 -8.71 -29.35
CA PRO A 741 -13.82 -9.66 -30.07
C PRO A 741 -12.99 -10.67 -30.86
N SER A 742 -13.49 -11.88 -31.05
CA SER A 742 -12.91 -12.84 -31.99
C SER A 742 -13.17 -12.42 -33.44
N SER A 743 -12.27 -12.82 -34.33
CA SER A 743 -12.41 -12.62 -35.77
C SER A 743 -11.91 -13.86 -36.49
N LYS A 744 -12.46 -14.15 -37.68
CA LYS A 744 -12.05 -15.28 -38.50
C LYS A 744 -11.99 -14.87 -39.96
N ASN A 745 -10.82 -15.07 -40.56
CA ASN A 745 -10.62 -15.13 -42.01
C ASN A 745 -10.40 -16.59 -42.43
N ASP A 746 -10.37 -16.86 -43.74
CA ASP A 746 -10.36 -18.21 -44.32
C ASP A 746 -9.48 -19.23 -43.57
N SER A 747 -8.18 -18.96 -43.43
CA SER A 747 -7.17 -19.78 -42.74
C SER A 747 -6.81 -19.31 -41.33
N ASP A 748 -7.23 -18.11 -40.94
CA ASP A 748 -6.72 -17.39 -39.77
C ASP A 748 -7.82 -17.13 -38.75
N THR A 749 -7.59 -17.58 -37.51
CA THR A 749 -8.54 -17.39 -36.40
C THR A 749 -7.93 -16.54 -35.30
N LEU A 750 -8.51 -15.37 -35.05
CA LEU A 750 -8.23 -14.53 -33.89
C LEU A 750 -9.15 -14.93 -32.74
N LYS A 751 -8.57 -15.40 -31.63
CA LYS A 751 -9.31 -15.75 -30.41
C LYS A 751 -9.83 -14.49 -29.70
N GLU A 752 -10.97 -14.65 -29.03
CA GLU A 752 -11.50 -13.63 -28.13
C GLU A 752 -10.54 -13.41 -26.96
N LEU A 753 -10.14 -12.17 -26.74
CA LEU A 753 -9.43 -11.76 -25.53
C LEU A 753 -10.49 -11.50 -24.45
N ASN A 754 -10.39 -12.19 -23.33
CA ASN A 754 -11.19 -11.94 -22.14
C ASN A 754 -10.34 -12.22 -20.90
N PHE A 755 -9.67 -11.18 -20.44
CA PHE A 755 -8.71 -11.24 -19.37
C PHE A 755 -9.10 -10.29 -18.24
N ARG A 756 -9.01 -10.76 -17.00
CA ARG A 756 -9.27 -9.95 -15.80
C ARG A 756 -8.35 -10.38 -14.66
N GLN A 757 -7.60 -9.45 -14.10
CA GLN A 757 -6.73 -9.70 -12.95
C GLN A 757 -7.16 -8.83 -11.76
N SER A 758 -7.39 -9.47 -10.61
CA SER A 758 -7.66 -8.77 -9.36
C SER A 758 -6.37 -8.59 -8.56
N PHE A 759 -6.16 -7.38 -8.04
CA PHE A 759 -5.07 -6.98 -7.14
C PHE A 759 -5.68 -6.63 -5.80
N TYR A 760 -5.26 -7.34 -4.75
CA TYR A 760 -5.69 -7.10 -3.38
C TYR A 760 -4.61 -7.58 -2.40
N SER A 761 -4.58 -6.96 -1.22
CA SER A 761 -3.63 -7.34 -0.17
C SER A 761 -4.12 -8.55 0.63
N LYS A 762 -3.35 -9.66 0.61
CA LYS A 762 -3.61 -10.82 1.48
C LYS A 762 -3.39 -10.53 2.96
N SER A 763 -2.52 -9.56 3.28
CA SER A 763 -2.31 -9.08 4.65
C SER A 763 -3.38 -8.08 5.11
N GLY A 764 -4.37 -7.79 4.26
CA GLY A 764 -5.49 -6.93 4.60
C GLY A 764 -5.19 -5.43 4.54
N GLY A 765 -4.18 -5.00 3.78
CA GLY A 765 -3.92 -3.57 3.53
C GLY A 765 -5.02 -2.90 2.69
N THR A 766 -5.08 -1.57 2.74
CA THR A 766 -5.96 -0.75 1.89
C THR A 766 -5.17 -0.20 0.70
N PHE A 767 -5.84 0.12 -0.40
CA PHE A 767 -5.17 0.61 -1.61
C PHE A 767 -4.52 1.97 -1.36
N ALA A 768 -3.32 2.16 -1.91
CA ALA A 768 -2.56 3.40 -1.78
C ALA A 768 -3.22 4.55 -2.55
N GLN A 769 -2.98 5.79 -2.12
CA GLN A 769 -3.53 6.98 -2.79
C GLN A 769 -2.96 7.20 -4.19
N ALA A 770 -1.77 6.67 -4.48
CA ALA A 770 -1.18 6.67 -5.81
C ALA A 770 -0.52 5.32 -6.05
N ALA A 771 -0.88 4.65 -7.14
CA ALA A 771 -0.30 3.37 -7.52
C ALA A 771 -0.11 3.30 -9.03
N THR A 772 0.91 2.54 -9.45
CA THR A 772 1.21 2.29 -10.87
C THR A 772 1.21 0.79 -11.14
N ILE A 773 0.65 0.39 -12.28
CA ILE A 773 0.63 -0.98 -12.76
C ILE A 773 1.11 -0.97 -14.21
N ASP A 774 2.12 -1.77 -14.53
CA ASP A 774 2.56 -1.93 -15.92
C ASP A 774 1.93 -3.21 -16.49
N MET A 775 1.19 -3.07 -17.58
CA MET A 775 0.62 -4.17 -18.35
C MET A 775 1.42 -4.33 -19.65
N VAL A 776 1.92 -5.53 -19.88
CA VAL A 776 2.69 -5.86 -21.07
C VAL A 776 1.91 -6.87 -21.90
N LEU A 777 1.57 -6.50 -23.13
CA LEU A 777 0.84 -7.29 -24.11
C LEU A 777 1.81 -8.05 -25.00
N THR A 778 1.70 -9.38 -25.02
CA THR A 778 2.50 -10.25 -25.90
C THR A 778 1.61 -10.90 -26.95
N LYS A 779 1.99 -10.79 -28.23
CA LYS A 779 1.35 -11.53 -29.31
C LYS A 779 1.74 -13.01 -29.23
N VAL A 780 0.77 -13.91 -29.24
CA VAL A 780 0.98 -15.36 -29.30
C VAL A 780 0.32 -15.89 -30.56
N ILE A 781 1.12 -16.50 -31.43
CA ILE A 781 0.68 -17.06 -32.71
C ILE A 781 0.95 -18.56 -32.69
N ASN A 782 -0.10 -19.34 -32.90
CA ASN A 782 -0.04 -20.78 -33.08
C ASN A 782 -0.20 -21.08 -34.57
N GLU A 783 0.77 -21.77 -35.15
CA GLU A 783 0.73 -22.27 -36.53
C GLU A 783 0.48 -23.78 -36.50
N THR A 784 -0.47 -24.25 -37.30
CA THR A 784 -0.74 -25.67 -37.51
C THR A 784 -0.45 -26.04 -38.96
N GLU A 785 0.61 -26.81 -39.19
CA GLU A 785 0.96 -27.28 -40.52
C GLU A 785 -0.06 -28.31 -41.04
N PRO A 786 -0.34 -28.38 -42.35
CA PRO A 786 -1.30 -29.33 -42.89
C PRO A 786 -0.76 -30.78 -42.89
N LEU A 787 -1.65 -31.75 -42.65
CA LEU A 787 -1.32 -33.18 -42.82
C LEU A 787 -1.09 -33.55 -44.30
N SER A 788 -1.77 -32.84 -45.20
CA SER A 788 -1.66 -32.92 -46.67
C SER A 788 -2.02 -31.57 -47.30
N GLY A 789 -1.13 -30.96 -48.09
CA GLY A 789 -1.33 -29.62 -48.69
C GLY A 789 -0.15 -28.67 -48.43
N SER A 790 -0.29 -27.41 -48.84
CA SER A 790 0.72 -26.36 -48.64
C SER A 790 0.38 -25.35 -47.54
N ASP A 791 -0.90 -25.15 -47.24
CA ASP A 791 -1.32 -23.97 -46.47
C ASP A 791 -1.50 -24.31 -44.98
N SER A 792 -0.81 -23.57 -44.11
CA SER A 792 -0.93 -23.68 -42.65
C SER A 792 -2.18 -22.95 -42.12
N GLU A 793 -2.78 -23.46 -41.04
CA GLU A 793 -3.82 -22.74 -40.28
C GLU A 793 -3.14 -21.92 -39.18
N PHE A 794 -3.45 -20.61 -39.07
CA PHE A 794 -2.90 -19.75 -38.02
C PHE A 794 -3.97 -19.38 -36.98
N GLU A 795 -3.56 -19.35 -35.72
CA GLU A 795 -4.38 -18.88 -34.61
C GLU A 795 -3.63 -17.84 -33.77
N GLY A 796 -4.26 -16.68 -33.54
CA GLY A 796 -3.67 -15.57 -32.78
C GLY A 796 -4.41 -15.28 -31.48
N ILE A 797 -3.67 -14.96 -30.43
CA ILE A 797 -4.22 -14.43 -29.17
C ILE A 797 -3.25 -13.42 -28.54
N TRP A 798 -3.80 -12.39 -27.91
CA TRP A 798 -3.04 -11.48 -27.04
C TRP A 798 -2.89 -12.05 -25.63
N TYR A 799 -1.67 -12.00 -25.10
CA TYR A 799 -1.36 -12.47 -23.77
C TYR A 799 -0.89 -11.32 -22.87
N PRO A 800 -1.76 -10.78 -22.00
CA PRO A 800 -1.42 -9.72 -21.06
C PRO A 800 -0.66 -10.26 -19.85
N THR A 801 0.39 -9.55 -19.45
CA THR A 801 1.17 -9.80 -18.23
C THR A 801 1.29 -8.52 -17.41
N PHE A 802 1.46 -8.62 -16.09
CA PHE A 802 1.57 -7.45 -15.23
C PHE A 802 2.90 -7.42 -14.48
N THR A 803 3.48 -6.23 -14.38
CA THR A 803 4.56 -5.90 -13.44
C THR A 803 4.03 -4.90 -12.43
N TYR A 804 4.14 -5.24 -11.14
CA TYR A 804 3.59 -4.42 -10.06
C TYR A 804 4.29 -4.71 -8.72
N SER A 805 4.21 -3.76 -7.78
CA SER A 805 4.69 -3.90 -6.41
C SER A 805 3.52 -3.86 -5.42
N LEU A 806 3.22 -5.00 -4.77
CA LEU A 806 2.14 -5.06 -3.76
C LEU A 806 2.35 -4.11 -2.58
N ASN A 807 3.61 -3.84 -2.21
CA ASN A 807 3.94 -2.96 -1.08
C ASN A 807 3.72 -1.48 -1.41
N GLU A 808 3.79 -1.11 -2.69
CA GLU A 808 3.49 0.25 -3.15
C GLU A 808 2.00 0.44 -3.40
N MET A 809 1.33 -0.60 -3.89
CA MET A 809 -0.12 -0.57 -4.16
C MET A 809 -0.98 -0.61 -2.91
N PHE A 810 -0.49 -1.19 -1.81
CA PHE A 810 -1.28 -1.38 -0.58
C PHE A 810 -0.53 -0.90 0.66
N ILE A 811 -1.20 -0.07 1.45
CA ILE A 811 -0.65 0.57 2.64
C ILE A 811 -1.25 0.01 3.94
N THR A 812 -0.47 0.10 5.01
CA THR A 812 -0.87 -0.24 6.38
C THR A 812 -1.50 0.94 7.09
N THR A 813 -2.09 0.72 8.27
CA THR A 813 -2.68 1.78 9.11
C THR A 813 -1.69 2.90 9.43
N ASP A 814 -0.46 2.56 9.82
CA ASP A 814 0.57 3.57 10.16
C ASP A 814 0.93 4.43 8.94
N THR A 815 1.06 3.79 7.78
CA THR A 815 1.37 4.49 6.53
C THR A 815 0.22 5.41 6.12
N TYR A 816 -1.03 4.93 6.26
CA TYR A 816 -2.23 5.71 5.99
C TYR A 816 -2.27 6.98 6.86
N VAL A 817 -2.04 6.88 8.18
CA VAL A 817 -2.03 8.05 9.07
C VAL A 817 -1.01 9.10 8.62
N MET A 818 0.12 8.67 8.09
CA MET A 818 1.18 9.57 7.62
C MET A 818 0.93 10.12 6.20
N SER A 819 0.22 9.36 5.35
CA SER A 819 -0.03 9.68 3.93
C SER A 819 -1.39 10.31 3.65
N ALA A 820 -2.36 10.28 4.57
CA ALA A 820 -3.77 10.64 4.36
C ALA A 820 -4.08 12.14 4.10
N ASN A 821 -3.15 12.86 3.48
CA ASN A 821 -3.35 14.26 3.06
C ASN A 821 -4.11 14.39 1.75
N SER A 822 -4.14 13.38 0.87
CA SER A 822 -4.85 13.47 -0.42
C SER A 822 -6.35 13.21 -0.26
N THR A 823 -7.14 14.02 -0.95
CA THR A 823 -8.60 13.84 -1.15
C THR A 823 -8.91 13.06 -2.43
N SER A 824 -7.89 12.54 -3.11
CA SER A 824 -8.04 11.75 -4.33
C SER A 824 -7.14 10.51 -4.33
N THR A 825 -7.61 9.46 -5.00
CA THR A 825 -6.88 8.24 -5.26
C THR A 825 -6.61 8.11 -6.77
N THR A 826 -5.37 7.89 -7.16
CA THR A 826 -4.94 7.81 -8.56
C THR A 826 -4.30 6.46 -8.86
N LEU A 827 -4.80 5.80 -9.90
CA LEU A 827 -4.22 4.57 -10.46
C LEU A 827 -3.71 4.87 -11.86
N THR A 828 -2.41 4.68 -12.07
CA THR A 828 -1.77 4.77 -13.39
C THR A 828 -1.55 3.37 -13.93
N ILE A 829 -1.93 3.13 -15.18
CA ILE A 829 -1.76 1.85 -15.87
C ILE A 829 -1.01 2.13 -17.16
N ASP A 830 0.17 1.55 -17.31
CA ASP A 830 0.99 1.68 -18.52
C ASP A 830 0.82 0.41 -19.35
N ILE A 831 0.11 0.48 -20.46
CA ILE A 831 -0.10 -0.64 -21.38
C ILE A 831 0.91 -0.52 -22.50
N SER A 832 1.76 -1.53 -22.66
CA SER A 832 2.78 -1.58 -23.70
C SER A 832 2.86 -2.94 -24.37
N GLU A 833 3.25 -2.97 -25.64
CA GLU A 833 3.54 -4.19 -26.38
C GLU A 833 4.99 -4.66 -26.17
N THR A 834 5.18 -5.99 -26.16
CA THR A 834 6.53 -6.56 -26.16
C THR A 834 7.21 -6.36 -27.51
N SER A 835 8.54 -6.21 -27.50
CA SER A 835 9.37 -6.19 -28.73
C SER A 835 9.54 -7.56 -29.40
N TYR A 836 8.90 -8.60 -28.88
CA TYR A 836 8.92 -9.96 -29.37
C TYR A 836 7.50 -10.54 -29.38
N TYR A 837 7.32 -11.65 -30.10
CA TYR A 837 6.11 -12.47 -30.08
C TYR A 837 6.47 -13.93 -29.82
N ILE A 838 5.50 -14.70 -29.36
CA ILE A 838 5.63 -16.14 -29.15
C ILE A 838 5.06 -16.84 -30.37
N LYS A 839 5.89 -17.60 -31.08
CA LYS A 839 5.45 -18.48 -32.17
C LYS A 839 5.47 -19.92 -31.70
N ASN A 840 4.31 -20.54 -31.68
CA ASN A 840 4.13 -21.96 -31.44
C ASN A 840 3.82 -22.64 -32.78
N VAL A 841 4.53 -23.71 -33.12
CA VAL A 841 4.33 -24.48 -34.34
C VAL A 841 3.94 -25.90 -33.97
N GLN A 842 2.81 -26.34 -34.51
CA GLN A 842 2.37 -27.72 -34.53
C GLN A 842 2.64 -28.29 -35.93
N SER A 843 3.48 -29.32 -36.00
CA SER A 843 3.73 -30.09 -37.22
C SER A 843 3.36 -31.56 -37.01
N PRO A 844 3.00 -32.31 -38.05
CA PRO A 844 2.82 -33.75 -37.93
C PRO A 844 4.16 -34.45 -37.70
N ILE A 845 4.22 -35.42 -36.78
CA ILE A 845 5.45 -36.23 -36.56
C ILE A 845 5.83 -36.98 -37.83
N ALA A 846 4.82 -37.54 -38.52
CA ALA A 846 4.99 -38.13 -39.84
C ALA A 846 3.81 -37.74 -40.74
N LYS A 847 4.13 -37.31 -41.97
CA LYS A 847 3.14 -37.02 -43.00
C LYS A 847 2.53 -38.32 -43.54
N GLN A 848 1.38 -38.23 -44.20
CA GLN A 848 0.66 -39.39 -44.75
C GLN A 848 1.55 -40.29 -45.62
N SER A 849 2.36 -39.69 -46.50
CA SER A 849 3.28 -40.44 -47.38
C SER A 849 4.36 -41.19 -46.61
N GLU A 850 4.88 -40.59 -45.54
CA GLU A 850 5.92 -41.20 -44.72
C GLU A 850 5.38 -42.36 -43.90
N VAL A 851 4.22 -42.20 -43.24
CA VAL A 851 3.58 -43.28 -42.49
C VAL A 851 3.36 -44.51 -43.39
N ILE A 852 2.80 -44.31 -44.60
CA ILE A 852 2.56 -45.41 -45.55
C ILE A 852 3.87 -46.11 -45.93
N PHE A 853 4.91 -45.33 -46.29
CA PHE A 853 6.20 -45.89 -46.72
C PHE A 853 6.90 -46.65 -45.60
N ARG A 854 6.92 -46.08 -44.39
CA ARG A 854 7.57 -46.66 -43.21
C ARG A 854 6.86 -47.93 -42.71
N THR A 855 5.52 -47.95 -42.72
CA THR A 855 4.74 -49.15 -42.39
C THR A 855 4.95 -50.28 -43.41
N LEU A 856 5.09 -49.94 -44.69
CA LEU A 856 5.43 -50.92 -45.73
C LEU A 856 6.84 -51.49 -45.51
N LEU A 857 7.82 -50.64 -45.21
CA LEU A 857 9.20 -51.07 -44.92
C LEU A 857 9.26 -51.96 -43.67
N PHE A 858 8.53 -51.62 -42.61
CA PHE A 858 8.38 -52.45 -41.42
C PHE A 858 7.79 -53.83 -41.75
N SER A 859 6.78 -53.88 -42.62
CA SER A 859 6.16 -55.14 -43.06
C SER A 859 7.17 -56.05 -43.79
N PHE A 860 8.02 -55.48 -44.65
CA PHE A 860 9.10 -56.21 -45.30
C PHE A 860 10.15 -56.72 -44.30
N LEU A 861 10.55 -55.88 -43.34
CA LEU A 861 11.49 -56.28 -42.29
C LEU A 861 10.97 -57.46 -41.46
N CYS A 862 9.68 -57.45 -41.08
CA CYS A 862 9.07 -58.58 -40.38
C CYS A 862 9.12 -59.87 -41.21
N LEU A 863 8.88 -59.78 -42.52
CA LEU A 863 8.96 -60.91 -43.43
C LEU A 863 10.39 -61.46 -43.51
N GLU A 864 11.39 -60.58 -43.64
CA GLU A 864 12.80 -60.96 -43.69
C GLU A 864 13.29 -61.60 -42.39
N ILE A 865 12.91 -61.06 -41.22
CA ILE A 865 13.26 -61.64 -39.91
C ILE A 865 12.66 -63.03 -39.77
N CYS A 866 11.40 -63.23 -40.14
CA CYS A 866 10.77 -64.54 -40.09
C CYS A 866 11.41 -65.53 -41.08
N ALA A 867 11.78 -65.09 -42.29
CA ALA A 867 12.51 -65.91 -43.25
C ALA A 867 13.89 -66.31 -42.73
N MET A 868 14.60 -65.40 -42.06
CA MET A 868 15.87 -65.68 -41.40
C MET A 868 15.72 -66.66 -40.23
N ILE A 869 14.71 -66.50 -39.37
CA ILE A 869 14.40 -67.45 -38.28
C ILE A 869 14.10 -68.84 -38.87
N PHE A 870 13.32 -68.90 -39.95
CA PHE A 870 13.03 -70.15 -40.65
C PHE A 870 14.31 -70.82 -41.19
N LEU A 871 15.21 -70.04 -41.79
CA LEU A 871 16.50 -70.50 -42.29
C LEU A 871 17.41 -71.01 -41.16
N ILE A 872 17.47 -70.32 -40.02
CA ILE A 872 18.20 -70.76 -38.81
C ILE A 872 17.59 -72.05 -38.26
N CYS A 873 16.26 -72.14 -38.18
CA CYS A 873 15.58 -73.36 -37.76
C CYS A 873 15.94 -74.55 -38.66
N LYS A 874 15.93 -74.35 -39.99
CA LYS A 874 16.22 -75.38 -41.00
C LYS A 874 17.69 -75.82 -40.97
N LEU A 875 18.63 -74.88 -40.93
CA LEU A 875 20.06 -75.16 -41.08
C LEU A 875 20.75 -75.52 -39.76
N LEU A 876 20.22 -75.08 -38.62
CA LEU A 876 20.94 -75.14 -37.34
C LEU A 876 20.17 -75.97 -36.30
N LEU A 877 18.90 -75.66 -36.03
CA LEU A 877 18.13 -76.33 -34.97
C LEU A 877 17.69 -77.75 -35.34
N ILE A 878 17.16 -77.99 -36.54
CA ILE A 878 16.75 -79.34 -37.00
C ILE A 878 17.92 -80.33 -37.01
N PRO A 879 19.11 -80.02 -37.56
CA PRO A 879 20.24 -80.94 -37.53
C PRO A 879 20.79 -81.16 -36.11
N ILE A 880 20.80 -80.15 -35.23
CA ILE A 880 21.20 -80.33 -33.83
C ILE A 880 20.19 -81.22 -33.09
N TYR A 881 18.90 -81.01 -33.27
CA TYR A 881 17.85 -81.86 -32.69
C TYR A 881 18.01 -83.32 -33.15
N ARG A 882 18.22 -83.57 -34.45
CA ARG A 882 18.49 -84.92 -34.98
C ARG A 882 19.75 -85.55 -34.35
N LYS A 883 20.79 -84.75 -34.10
CA LYS A 883 22.05 -85.21 -33.49
C LYS A 883 21.92 -85.50 -31.98
N VAL A 884 21.08 -84.77 -31.27
CA VAL A 884 20.82 -84.96 -29.82
C VAL A 884 19.79 -86.08 -29.58
N ALA A 885 18.68 -86.12 -30.33
CA ALA A 885 17.67 -87.16 -30.22
C ALA A 885 18.22 -88.55 -30.61
N GLY A 886 19.11 -88.61 -31.61
CA GLY A 886 19.82 -89.84 -31.99
C GLY A 886 20.77 -90.42 -30.93
N ARG A 887 21.08 -89.67 -29.86
CA ARG A 887 21.88 -90.18 -28.71
C ARG A 887 21.04 -90.73 -27.56
N TYR A 888 19.75 -90.41 -27.46
CA TYR A 888 18.92 -90.78 -26.29
C TYR A 888 17.82 -91.82 -26.59
N PHE A 889 17.50 -92.12 -27.85
CA PHE A 889 16.55 -93.18 -28.23
C PHE A 889 17.11 -94.07 -29.36
N PRO A 890 17.76 -95.21 -29.06
CA PRO A 890 18.24 -96.13 -30.07
C PRO A 890 17.23 -97.28 -30.25
N TYR A 891 15.99 -97.04 -30.71
CA TYR A 891 15.16 -98.12 -31.28
C TYR A 891 13.97 -97.56 -32.05
N SER A 892 13.81 -98.03 -33.31
CA SER A 892 12.75 -97.70 -34.29
C SER A 892 12.85 -96.27 -34.85
N ILE A 893 13.28 -96.03 -36.10
CA ILE A 893 12.65 -96.46 -37.35
C ILE A 893 13.75 -96.61 -38.42
N ASN A 894 14.07 -97.85 -38.79
CA ASN A 894 14.57 -98.20 -40.11
C ASN A 894 13.36 -98.71 -40.89
N SER A 895 12.70 -97.83 -41.64
CA SER A 895 11.82 -98.20 -42.75
C SER A 895 11.69 -96.98 -43.68
N VAL A 896 12.81 -96.60 -44.28
CA VAL A 896 12.76 -96.05 -45.63
C VAL A 896 13.09 -97.24 -46.52
N GLU A 897 12.07 -97.89 -47.06
CA GLU A 897 12.25 -98.64 -48.30
C GLU A 897 12.05 -97.67 -49.47
N PRO A 898 12.85 -97.81 -50.53
CA PRO A 898 12.98 -96.83 -51.59
C PRO A 898 11.91 -97.05 -52.66
N GLU A 899 11.24 -95.98 -53.08
CA GLU A 899 10.50 -96.01 -54.34
C GLU A 899 11.46 -95.70 -55.49
N TYR A 900 11.48 -96.63 -56.45
CA TYR A 900 12.28 -96.65 -57.67
C TYR A 900 12.12 -95.36 -58.51
N GLU A 901 13.22 -94.65 -58.77
CA GLU A 901 13.37 -93.87 -60.00
C GLU A 901 14.20 -94.68 -61.00
N MET A 902 13.53 -95.10 -62.08
CA MET A 902 14.18 -95.61 -63.29
C MET A 902 15.00 -94.50 -63.94
N LYS A 903 16.32 -94.71 -64.03
CA LYS A 903 17.17 -94.07 -65.04
C LYS A 903 16.80 -94.56 -66.45
N SER A 904 16.62 -93.60 -67.35
CA SER A 904 17.06 -93.69 -68.74
C SER A 904 17.43 -92.26 -69.17
N ASN A 905 18.53 -91.95 -69.86
CA ASN A 905 19.83 -92.57 -70.06
C ASN A 905 20.71 -91.47 -70.71
N HIS A 906 21.99 -91.41 -70.33
CA HIS A 906 23.14 -90.82 -71.03
C HIS A 906 22.94 -89.54 -71.87
N HIS A 907 23.37 -88.37 -71.35
CA HIS A 907 24.75 -87.91 -71.51
C HIS A 907 25.11 -86.83 -70.49
#